data_AF-A0A9P8M203-F1
#
_entry.id   AF-A0A9P8M203-F1
#
_cell.length_a   1.000
_cell.length_b   1.000
_cell.length_c   1.000
_cell.angle_alpha   90.00
_cell.angle_beta   90.00
_cell.angle_gamma   90.00
#
_symmetry.space_group_name_H-M   'P 1'
#
loop_
_entity.id
_entity.type
_entity.pdbx_description
1 polymer ?
#
loop_
_entity_poly.entity_id
_entity_poly.type
_entity_poly.pdbx_seq_one_letter_code
_entity_poly.pdbx_strand_id
1 'polypeptide(L)'
;MEPLGMSLRSLQGIQRDGAFPEQLVIGALAQVFLALDFLHEAGVIHTVEENEIHKPSPRKVVGDSVTQVSQYILGGKGPLILCDLGQARIGREHRGNAMPVPYRAPEVILNMPWGNSIDAWSAGLLAWDLLRGESLFNVYDHESRELNDAHHLAAITALIGPPPPGFLQSSEDSRKYWHENASDQFSQPLLVREAWAGVFEHGSGGSTSLARVNGWIQTLATRDFTAKLSTVSSTSRKTVPHSPFATRHWHPALAPVSANMASSPKDNSGHNANDASSPAASQPTRPSMVKGASLLILLQLISRLITFVANQLLLRFLTPRLVGLSSQLEVYYLSVLFFARESLRVAIQRQGSTTASSSKSDEQDEQLLVTRRDSQAVVNLGYLAIVLGLFVSTGLGWMYLAYANESILQTPYLVHSLYLYGLAAMVELLSEPCFVLMQRRLQFGTRATAESAATFLRCLAVFASTVLASRKRLDIGVLPFALGQLTYGVSLLLVYFVSGYGLATSIGFSLLPKAMAADGRVGADYVWSYFYRPTVTLASRMMIQSVVKHLLTQGDTFLISILSTPEMQGVYAMANNYGGLLARMLFQPVEESSRSYFSQLLAATSTTEKDAKDAQPSAAVQEAKKNLQTLLRLYTILSAIAVGLGPFAAPPLLSIVAGKRWTDDGAGDVLGVYCFYIPFLALNGITESFIASVASETEVQRQSMWMGVFSVAFAASAFVFMRVFPLGAQGLVLANIINMLCRVIWSSAFIKAYFRRNRCRVTLHAGFHALAPFAR
;
A
#
# COMPACT_ATOMS: atom_id res chain seq x y z
N MET A 1 -13.56 1.07 3.68
CA MET A 1 -12.56 0.30 4.46
C MET A 1 -11.22 0.40 3.76
N GLU A 2 -10.11 0.40 4.49
CA GLU A 2 -8.79 0.21 3.89
C GLU A 2 -8.74 -1.13 3.14
N PRO A 3 -7.98 -1.25 2.04
CA PRO A 3 -7.84 -2.52 1.34
C PRO A 3 -7.09 -3.51 2.23
N LEU A 4 -7.80 -4.56 2.65
CA LEU A 4 -7.25 -5.63 3.48
C LEU A 4 -6.74 -6.80 2.63
N GLY A 5 -5.92 -7.63 3.25
CA GLY A 5 -5.46 -8.88 2.66
C GLY A 5 -6.54 -9.96 2.62
N MET A 6 -6.09 -11.19 2.40
CA MET A 6 -6.95 -12.36 2.32
C MET A 6 -7.64 -12.68 3.67
N SER A 7 -8.90 -13.11 3.63
CA SER A 7 -9.60 -13.61 4.81
C SER A 7 -9.00 -14.95 5.29
N LEU A 8 -9.11 -15.25 6.59
CA LEU A 8 -8.62 -16.51 7.14
C LEU A 8 -9.19 -17.74 6.42
N ARG A 9 -10.48 -17.70 6.06
CA ARG A 9 -11.16 -18.76 5.29
C ARG A 9 -10.55 -18.96 3.90
N SER A 10 -10.21 -17.87 3.21
CA SER A 10 -9.57 -17.97 1.89
C SER A 10 -8.13 -18.46 2.00
N LEU A 11 -7.42 -18.11 3.08
CA LEU A 11 -6.06 -18.58 3.36
C LEU A 11 -6.03 -20.07 3.74
N GLN A 12 -7.10 -20.52 4.37
CA GLN A 12 -7.30 -21.90 4.76
C GLN A 12 -7.51 -22.81 3.54
N GLY A 13 -8.31 -22.37 2.56
CA GLY A 13 -8.52 -23.10 1.30
C GLY A 13 -7.28 -23.26 0.42
N ILE A 14 -6.17 -22.59 0.75
CA ILE A 14 -4.87 -22.74 0.08
C ILE A 14 -3.99 -23.78 0.80
N GLN A 15 -4.31 -24.15 2.04
CA GLN A 15 -3.57 -25.20 2.76
C GLN A 15 -3.89 -26.56 2.16
N ARG A 16 -2.88 -27.43 2.05
CA ARG A 16 -3.03 -28.78 1.46
C ARG A 16 -4.07 -29.63 2.19
N ASP A 17 -4.15 -29.48 3.51
CA ASP A 17 -5.01 -30.28 4.38
C ASP A 17 -6.27 -29.50 4.80
N GLY A 18 -6.51 -28.32 4.23
CA GLY A 18 -7.63 -27.44 4.63
C GLY A 18 -7.56 -26.95 6.08
N ALA A 19 -6.49 -27.23 6.83
CA ALA A 19 -6.34 -26.89 8.24
C ALA A 19 -5.08 -26.04 8.49
N PHE A 20 -5.13 -25.21 9.54
CA PHE A 20 -3.98 -24.44 9.99
C PHE A 20 -3.22 -25.12 11.13
N PRO A 21 -1.88 -24.89 11.22
CA PRO A 21 -1.12 -25.28 12.40
C PRO A 21 -1.66 -24.59 13.65
N GLU A 22 -1.71 -25.32 14.77
CA GLU A 22 -2.26 -24.83 16.03
C GLU A 22 -1.69 -23.48 16.49
N GLN A 23 -0.39 -23.26 16.32
CA GLN A 23 0.26 -21.99 16.69
C GLN A 23 -0.27 -20.79 15.89
N LEU A 24 -0.67 -21.01 14.64
CA LEU A 24 -1.27 -19.97 13.81
C LEU A 24 -2.69 -19.66 14.29
N VAL A 25 -3.46 -20.71 14.64
CA VAL A 25 -4.81 -20.56 15.18
C VAL A 25 -4.80 -19.82 16.51
N ILE A 26 -3.87 -20.17 17.43
CA ILE A 26 -3.67 -19.43 18.70
C ILE A 26 -3.41 -17.94 18.44
N GLY A 27 -2.48 -17.65 17.53
CA GLY A 27 -2.14 -16.26 17.18
C GLY A 27 -3.31 -15.52 16.54
N ALA A 28 -4.11 -16.20 15.72
CA ALA A 28 -5.27 -15.62 15.07
C ALA A 28 -6.39 -15.30 16.07
N LEU A 29 -6.71 -16.24 16.95
CA LEU A 29 -7.71 -16.07 17.99
C LEU A 29 -7.33 -14.99 18.98
N ALA A 30 -6.05 -14.88 19.35
CA ALA A 30 -5.59 -13.81 20.23
C ALA A 30 -5.89 -12.41 19.65
N GLN A 31 -5.80 -12.25 18.33
CA GLN A 31 -6.13 -10.99 17.66
C GLN A 31 -7.63 -10.77 17.50
N VAL A 32 -8.40 -11.83 17.24
CA VAL A 32 -9.87 -11.77 17.21
C VAL A 32 -10.41 -11.38 18.60
N PHE A 33 -9.94 -12.02 19.66
CA PHE A 33 -10.35 -11.70 21.03
C PHE A 33 -9.96 -10.28 21.43
N LEU A 34 -8.78 -9.80 21.05
CA LEU A 34 -8.38 -8.41 21.29
C LEU A 34 -9.32 -7.41 20.58
N ALA A 35 -9.73 -7.71 19.35
CA ALA A 35 -10.66 -6.86 18.61
C ALA A 35 -12.07 -6.89 19.20
N LEU A 36 -12.55 -8.07 19.62
CA LEU A 36 -13.84 -8.22 20.27
C LEU A 36 -13.88 -7.54 21.63
N ASP A 37 -12.82 -7.63 22.43
CA ASP A 37 -12.72 -6.96 23.73
C ASP A 37 -12.86 -5.44 23.58
N PHE A 38 -12.19 -4.86 22.57
CA PHE A 38 -12.33 -3.45 22.23
C PHE A 38 -13.78 -3.08 21.83
N LEU A 39 -14.45 -3.91 21.03
CA LEU A 39 -15.85 -3.68 20.66
C LEU A 39 -16.78 -3.77 21.88
N HIS A 40 -16.54 -4.75 22.74
CA HIS A 40 -17.30 -5.00 23.96
C HIS A 40 -17.15 -3.86 24.97
N GLU A 41 -15.95 -3.29 25.13
CA GLU A 41 -15.71 -2.06 25.91
C GLU A 41 -16.49 -0.87 25.35
N ALA A 42 -16.61 -0.78 24.03
CA ALA A 42 -17.42 0.22 23.35
C ALA A 42 -18.94 -0.06 23.37
N GLY A 43 -19.37 -1.18 23.98
CA GLY A 43 -20.78 -1.60 24.02
C GLY A 43 -21.32 -2.07 22.67
N VAL A 44 -20.45 -2.59 21.80
CA VAL A 44 -20.77 -3.10 20.46
C VAL A 44 -20.62 -4.61 20.44
N ILE A 45 -21.66 -5.33 20.03
CA ILE A 45 -21.64 -6.79 19.82
C ILE A 45 -21.51 -7.06 18.32
N HIS A 46 -20.55 -7.90 17.93
CA HIS A 46 -20.36 -8.29 16.54
C HIS A 46 -21.47 -9.28 16.16
N THR A 47 -22.10 -9.10 15.00
CA THR A 47 -23.18 -9.98 14.55
C THR A 47 -23.06 -10.17 13.06
N VAL A 48 -23.13 -11.42 12.60
CA VAL A 48 -23.05 -11.78 11.18
C VAL A 48 -24.37 -12.45 10.83
N GLU A 49 -25.01 -12.07 9.72
CA GLU A 49 -26.24 -12.72 9.27
C GLU A 49 -25.95 -13.72 8.14
N GLU A 50 -26.81 -14.72 7.97
CA GLU A 50 -26.80 -15.73 6.89
C GLU A 50 -26.65 -15.17 5.48
N ASN A 51 -26.96 -13.89 5.29
CA ASN A 51 -26.80 -13.19 4.02
C ASN A 51 -25.36 -13.24 3.48
N GLU A 52 -24.31 -13.34 4.29
CA GLU A 52 -22.95 -13.51 3.76
C GLU A 52 -22.65 -14.95 3.30
N ILE A 53 -23.35 -15.95 3.86
CA ILE A 53 -23.22 -17.37 3.45
C ILE A 53 -23.99 -17.61 2.16
N HIS A 54 -25.21 -17.07 2.04
CA HIS A 54 -26.08 -17.26 0.87
C HIS A 54 -25.82 -16.22 -0.24
N LYS A 55 -25.27 -15.07 0.12
CA LYS A 55 -24.98 -13.96 -0.78
C LYS A 55 -23.64 -13.30 -0.41
N PRO A 56 -22.53 -14.04 -0.56
CA PRO A 56 -21.21 -13.54 -0.19
C PRO A 56 -20.94 -12.20 -0.88
N SER A 57 -20.28 -11.30 -0.14
CA SER A 57 -19.71 -10.04 -0.66
C SER A 57 -19.18 -10.23 -2.08
N PRO A 58 -19.53 -9.38 -3.06
CA PRO A 58 -19.37 -9.65 -4.50
C PRO A 58 -18.05 -10.34 -4.87
N ARG A 59 -18.15 -11.56 -5.42
CA ARG A 59 -17.02 -12.37 -5.93
C ARG A 59 -17.34 -12.82 -7.35
N LYS A 60 -16.35 -12.87 -8.22
CA LYS A 60 -16.53 -13.39 -9.58
C LYS A 60 -16.38 -14.92 -9.58
N VAL A 61 -17.47 -15.64 -9.81
CA VAL A 61 -17.49 -17.11 -9.97
C VAL A 61 -17.68 -17.42 -11.46
N VAL A 62 -16.85 -18.29 -12.03
CA VAL A 62 -16.93 -18.72 -13.44
C VAL A 62 -16.86 -20.24 -13.50
N GLY A 63 -18.00 -20.91 -13.76
CA GLY A 63 -18.12 -22.37 -13.73
C GLY A 63 -17.82 -22.97 -12.34
N ASP A 64 -17.24 -24.16 -12.29
CA ASP A 64 -16.79 -24.82 -11.04
C ASP A 64 -15.55 -24.17 -10.40
N SER A 65 -15.12 -23.00 -10.91
CA SER A 65 -13.93 -22.28 -10.46
C SER A 65 -14.28 -20.90 -9.90
N VAL A 66 -14.00 -20.68 -8.61
CA VAL A 66 -14.03 -19.32 -8.02
C VAL A 66 -12.83 -18.53 -8.57
N THR A 67 -13.06 -17.57 -9.47
CA THR A 67 -11.98 -16.84 -10.17
C THR A 67 -12.17 -15.32 -10.14
N GLN A 68 -12.03 -14.72 -8.96
CA GLN A 68 -11.06 -13.65 -8.65
C GLN A 68 -11.27 -13.17 -7.19
N VAL A 69 -10.29 -13.55 -6.36
CA VAL A 69 -9.95 -12.94 -5.08
C VAL A 69 -9.24 -11.61 -5.40
N SER A 70 -9.51 -10.54 -4.64
CA SER A 70 -8.66 -9.34 -4.62
C SER A 70 -7.19 -9.76 -4.58
N GLN A 71 -6.34 -9.19 -5.44
CA GLN A 71 -4.91 -9.54 -5.59
C GLN A 71 -4.31 -10.26 -4.38
N TYR A 72 -3.89 -11.51 -4.61
CA TYR A 72 -3.05 -12.25 -3.69
C TYR A 72 -1.77 -11.43 -3.41
N ILE A 73 -1.74 -10.73 -2.28
CA ILE A 73 -0.48 -10.30 -1.68
C ILE A 73 0.10 -11.56 -1.03
N LEU A 74 0.85 -12.35 -1.80
CA LEU A 74 1.79 -13.31 -1.21
C LEU A 74 2.86 -12.48 -0.50
N GLY A 75 2.62 -12.13 0.78
CA GLY A 75 3.54 -11.29 1.55
C GLY A 75 2.95 -10.47 2.71
N GLY A 76 1.65 -10.56 3.02
CA GLY A 76 1.06 -9.78 4.11
C GLY A 76 1.15 -10.45 5.47
N LYS A 77 2.30 -10.38 6.17
CA LYS A 77 2.26 -10.46 7.65
C LYS A 77 1.72 -9.13 8.18
N GLY A 78 0.40 -9.00 8.18
CA GLY A 78 -0.34 -7.90 8.81
C GLY A 78 -1.17 -8.40 10.00
N PRO A 79 -1.60 -7.51 10.91
CA PRO A 79 -2.56 -7.89 11.95
C PRO A 79 -3.88 -8.31 11.30
N LEU A 80 -4.56 -9.29 11.90
CA LEU A 80 -5.94 -9.62 11.56
C LEU A 80 -6.83 -8.46 11.96
N ILE A 81 -7.72 -8.09 11.05
CA ILE A 81 -8.66 -7.00 11.23
C ILE A 81 -10.05 -7.60 11.18
N LEU A 82 -10.82 -7.41 12.25
CA LEU A 82 -12.23 -7.76 12.28
C LEU A 82 -12.98 -6.84 11.33
N CYS A 83 -13.72 -7.45 10.41
CA CYS A 83 -14.42 -6.75 9.33
C CYS A 83 -15.92 -6.86 9.50
N ASP A 84 -16.63 -6.10 8.66
CA ASP A 84 -18.09 -6.09 8.55
C ASP A 84 -18.83 -5.85 9.88
N LEU A 85 -18.79 -4.59 10.33
CA LEU A 85 -19.62 -4.12 11.44
C LEU A 85 -21.01 -3.66 10.95
N GLY A 86 -21.41 -3.99 9.72
CA GLY A 86 -22.64 -3.50 9.09
C GLY A 86 -23.92 -3.94 9.80
N GLN A 87 -23.84 -5.01 10.59
CA GLN A 87 -24.96 -5.52 11.39
C GLN A 87 -24.74 -5.42 12.91
N ALA A 88 -23.56 -4.99 13.36
CA ALA A 88 -23.22 -4.94 14.77
C ALA A 88 -24.27 -4.19 15.59
N ARG A 89 -24.55 -4.68 16.81
CA ARG A 89 -25.59 -4.13 17.68
C ARG A 89 -24.95 -3.37 18.83
N ILE A 90 -25.47 -2.17 19.10
CA ILE A 90 -25.01 -1.32 20.20
C ILE A 90 -25.95 -1.54 21.39
N GLY A 91 -25.39 -1.96 22.52
CA GLY A 91 -26.13 -2.28 23.73
C GLY A 91 -25.55 -3.49 24.46
N ARG A 92 -26.00 -3.71 25.70
CA ARG A 92 -25.56 -4.86 26.51
C ARG A 92 -26.39 -6.12 26.29
N GLU A 93 -27.62 -5.95 25.80
CA GLU A 93 -28.61 -7.02 25.72
C GLU A 93 -29.52 -6.79 24.52
N HIS A 94 -29.72 -7.84 23.73
CA HIS A 94 -30.53 -7.85 22.51
C HIS A 94 -31.31 -9.16 22.40
N ARG A 95 -32.25 -9.21 21.45
CA ARG A 95 -33.06 -10.39 21.12
C ARG A 95 -33.19 -10.55 19.62
N GLY A 96 -33.58 -11.73 19.18
CA GLY A 96 -33.76 -12.08 17.76
C GLY A 96 -32.49 -12.62 17.11
N ASN A 97 -32.54 -12.82 15.80
CA ASN A 97 -31.45 -13.43 15.04
C ASN A 97 -30.24 -12.49 14.90
N ALA A 98 -29.07 -12.99 15.24
CA ALA A 98 -27.81 -12.25 15.13
C ALA A 98 -26.66 -13.06 14.51
N MET A 99 -26.87 -14.35 14.23
CA MET A 99 -25.80 -15.27 13.87
C MET A 99 -26.25 -16.24 12.77
N PRO A 100 -25.37 -16.61 11.85
CA PRO A 100 -25.67 -17.65 10.86
C PRO A 100 -25.77 -19.01 11.54
N VAL A 101 -26.56 -19.93 10.98
CA VAL A 101 -26.84 -21.25 11.59
C VAL A 101 -25.58 -21.98 12.08
N PRO A 102 -24.48 -22.13 11.30
CA PRO A 102 -23.30 -22.88 11.75
C PRO A 102 -22.59 -22.29 12.98
N TYR A 103 -22.71 -20.99 13.22
CA TYR A 103 -22.05 -20.29 14.32
C TYR A 103 -23.02 -19.88 15.43
N ARG A 104 -24.31 -20.24 15.32
CA ARG A 104 -25.38 -19.70 16.15
C ARG A 104 -25.24 -20.18 17.59
N ALA A 105 -25.27 -19.23 18.51
CA ALA A 105 -25.27 -19.53 19.93
C ALA A 105 -26.64 -20.10 20.36
N PRO A 106 -26.67 -21.01 21.33
CA PRO A 106 -27.90 -21.66 21.77
C PRO A 106 -28.91 -20.69 22.41
N GLU A 107 -28.46 -19.61 23.05
CA GLU A 107 -29.34 -18.53 23.52
C GLU A 107 -30.03 -17.78 22.37
N VAL A 108 -29.40 -17.70 21.19
CA VAL A 108 -29.99 -17.10 19.98
C VAL A 108 -31.02 -18.06 19.36
N ILE A 109 -30.76 -19.37 19.35
CA ILE A 109 -31.72 -20.39 18.86
C ILE A 109 -32.97 -20.40 19.73
N LEU A 110 -32.80 -20.35 21.05
CA LEU A 110 -33.90 -20.36 22.01
C LEU A 110 -34.53 -18.99 22.25
N ASN A 111 -34.24 -18.00 21.38
CA ASN A 111 -34.79 -16.65 21.43
C ASN A 111 -34.68 -15.96 22.80
N MET A 112 -33.63 -16.31 23.54
CA MET A 112 -33.29 -15.69 24.83
C MET A 112 -32.64 -14.32 24.60
N PRO A 113 -32.62 -13.45 25.62
CA PRO A 113 -31.76 -12.29 25.58
C PRO A 113 -30.30 -12.71 25.51
N TRP A 114 -29.56 -12.10 24.58
CA TRP A 114 -28.16 -12.36 24.34
C TRP A 114 -27.34 -11.07 24.42
N GLY A 115 -26.06 -11.22 24.74
CA GLY A 115 -25.09 -10.12 24.83
C GLY A 115 -23.73 -10.57 24.28
N ASN A 116 -22.64 -9.97 24.76
CA ASN A 116 -21.28 -10.20 24.28
C ASN A 116 -20.81 -11.69 24.27
N SER A 117 -21.48 -12.58 25.00
CA SER A 117 -21.15 -14.02 25.06
C SER A 117 -21.28 -14.72 23.71
N ILE A 118 -22.14 -14.23 22.81
CA ILE A 118 -22.35 -14.85 21.50
C ILE A 118 -21.11 -14.71 20.60
N ASP A 119 -20.32 -13.65 20.78
CA ASP A 119 -19.07 -13.44 20.06
C ASP A 119 -17.99 -14.45 20.50
N ALA A 120 -17.95 -14.74 21.81
CA ALA A 120 -17.04 -15.77 22.34
C ALA A 120 -17.42 -17.17 21.84
N TRP A 121 -18.72 -17.48 21.74
CA TRP A 121 -19.21 -18.73 21.16
C TRP A 121 -18.78 -18.87 19.70
N SER A 122 -19.03 -17.84 18.88
CA SER A 122 -18.64 -17.86 17.45
C SER A 122 -17.12 -17.94 17.26
N ALA A 123 -16.32 -17.29 18.10
CA ALA A 123 -14.86 -17.39 18.08
C ALA A 123 -14.37 -18.80 18.43
N GLY A 124 -15.05 -19.50 19.34
CA GLY A 124 -14.77 -20.90 19.66
C GLY A 124 -15.05 -21.85 18.50
N LEU A 125 -16.13 -21.62 17.76
CA LEU A 125 -16.44 -22.38 16.55
C LEU A 125 -15.50 -22.04 15.39
N LEU A 126 -15.10 -20.77 15.25
CA LEU A 126 -14.06 -20.36 14.30
C LEU A 126 -12.72 -21.09 14.60
N ALA A 127 -12.36 -21.27 15.86
CA ALA A 127 -11.16 -22.02 16.24
C ALA A 127 -11.20 -23.47 15.71
N TRP A 128 -12.35 -24.13 15.83
CA TRP A 128 -12.56 -25.47 15.30
C TRP A 128 -12.37 -25.49 13.79
N ASP A 129 -13.07 -24.60 13.09
CA ASP A 129 -13.02 -24.51 11.63
C ASP A 129 -11.59 -24.33 11.15
N LEU A 130 -10.82 -23.44 11.78
CA LEU A 130 -9.41 -23.19 11.44
C LEU A 130 -8.48 -24.39 11.69
N LEU A 131 -8.80 -25.24 12.66
CA LEU A 131 -7.99 -26.42 13.01
C LEU A 131 -8.34 -27.67 12.20
N ARG A 132 -9.57 -27.77 11.70
CA ARG A 132 -10.09 -28.98 11.05
C ARG A 132 -10.40 -28.81 9.57
N GLY A 133 -10.60 -27.59 9.10
CA GLY A 133 -11.00 -27.32 7.71
C GLY A 133 -12.48 -27.52 7.42
N GLU A 134 -13.24 -28.01 8.40
CA GLU A 134 -14.67 -28.30 8.31
C GLU A 134 -15.40 -27.66 9.48
N SER A 135 -16.65 -27.25 9.25
CA SER A 135 -17.48 -26.63 10.29
C SER A 135 -17.96 -27.67 11.30
N LEU A 136 -17.91 -27.32 12.59
CA LEU A 136 -18.34 -28.21 13.67
C LEU A 136 -19.85 -28.53 13.59
N PHE A 137 -20.63 -27.54 13.17
CA PHE A 137 -22.06 -27.66 12.92
C PHE A 137 -22.35 -27.26 11.48
N ASN A 138 -23.21 -28.02 10.83
CA ASN A 138 -23.60 -27.80 9.44
C ASN A 138 -25.03 -27.27 9.34
N VAL A 139 -25.43 -26.85 8.14
CA VAL A 139 -26.83 -26.59 7.81
C VAL A 139 -27.45 -27.94 7.46
N TYR A 140 -28.31 -28.46 8.34
CA TYR A 140 -28.85 -29.81 8.20
C TYR A 140 -30.06 -29.86 7.25
N ASP A 141 -30.85 -28.78 7.24
CA ASP A 141 -32.04 -28.64 6.42
C ASP A 141 -32.12 -27.20 5.87
N HIS A 142 -32.26 -27.07 4.55
CA HIS A 142 -32.34 -25.79 3.84
C HIS A 142 -33.77 -25.26 3.68
N GLU A 143 -34.78 -26.10 3.92
CA GLU A 143 -36.20 -25.76 3.75
C GLU A 143 -36.87 -25.47 5.10
N SER A 144 -36.48 -26.21 6.15
CA SER A 144 -37.04 -26.04 7.49
C SER A 144 -36.00 -25.51 8.48
N ARG A 145 -36.19 -24.25 8.84
CA ARG A 145 -35.40 -23.59 9.88
C ARG A 145 -35.57 -24.27 11.25
N GLU A 146 -36.79 -24.70 11.59
CA GLU A 146 -37.07 -25.33 12.88
C GLU A 146 -36.38 -26.69 13.02
N LEU A 147 -36.35 -27.48 11.95
CA LEU A 147 -35.60 -28.73 11.89
C LEU A 147 -34.10 -28.46 12.01
N ASN A 148 -33.58 -27.43 11.36
CA ASN A 148 -32.17 -27.09 11.43
C ASN A 148 -31.76 -26.63 12.85
N ASP A 149 -32.57 -25.79 13.48
CA ASP A 149 -32.40 -25.37 14.88
C ASP A 149 -32.45 -26.60 15.84
N ALA A 150 -33.32 -27.59 15.57
CA ALA A 150 -33.38 -28.84 16.33
C ALA A 150 -32.11 -29.70 16.20
N HIS A 151 -31.61 -29.90 14.96
CA HIS A 151 -30.37 -30.64 14.72
C HIS A 151 -29.16 -29.94 15.34
N HIS A 152 -29.12 -28.61 15.28
CA HIS A 152 -28.05 -27.82 15.86
C HIS A 152 -28.02 -27.96 17.40
N LEU A 153 -29.18 -27.86 18.07
CA LEU A 153 -29.28 -28.07 19.52
C LEU A 153 -28.98 -29.53 19.92
N ALA A 154 -29.38 -30.51 19.10
CA ALA A 154 -29.05 -31.91 19.32
C ALA A 154 -27.53 -32.15 19.22
N ALA A 155 -26.86 -31.53 18.25
CA ALA A 155 -25.41 -31.60 18.08
C ALA A 155 -24.64 -30.91 19.21
N ILE A 156 -25.10 -29.74 19.67
CA ILE A 156 -24.55 -29.08 20.86
C ILE A 156 -24.72 -30.01 22.09
N THR A 157 -25.91 -30.57 22.28
CA THR A 157 -26.20 -31.48 23.41
C THR A 157 -25.32 -32.74 23.37
N ALA A 158 -25.07 -33.28 22.17
CA ALA A 158 -24.17 -34.41 21.97
C ALA A 158 -22.71 -34.08 22.31
N LEU A 159 -22.28 -32.84 22.06
CA LEU A 159 -20.90 -32.39 22.24
C LEU A 159 -20.57 -31.98 23.68
N ILE A 160 -21.44 -31.18 24.31
CA ILE A 160 -21.18 -30.57 25.63
C ILE A 160 -22.15 -31.05 26.74
N GLY A 161 -23.08 -31.96 26.41
CA GLY A 161 -24.07 -32.51 27.33
C GLY A 161 -25.35 -31.66 27.43
N PRO A 162 -26.36 -32.14 28.18
CA PRO A 162 -27.64 -31.45 28.31
C PRO A 162 -27.48 -30.08 28.99
N PRO A 163 -28.25 -29.06 28.56
CA PRO A 163 -28.26 -27.76 29.22
C PRO A 163 -28.86 -27.88 30.64
N PRO A 164 -28.38 -27.07 31.60
CA PRO A 164 -28.87 -27.09 32.96
C PRO A 164 -30.32 -26.59 33.02
N PRO A 165 -31.10 -27.05 34.02
CA PRO A 165 -32.52 -26.73 34.12
C PRO A 165 -32.83 -25.23 34.16
N GLY A 166 -31.99 -24.43 34.83
CA GLY A 166 -32.17 -22.97 34.90
C GLY A 166 -32.01 -22.26 33.55
N PHE A 167 -31.19 -22.81 32.65
CA PHE A 167 -31.06 -22.29 31.28
C PHE A 167 -32.33 -22.58 30.48
N LEU A 168 -32.85 -23.81 30.54
CA LEU A 168 -34.09 -24.20 29.86
C LEU A 168 -35.30 -23.40 30.37
N GLN A 169 -35.41 -23.18 31.69
CA GLN A 169 -36.49 -22.38 32.28
C GLN A 169 -36.46 -20.90 31.85
N SER A 170 -35.34 -20.41 31.32
CA SER A 170 -35.19 -19.02 30.88
C SER A 170 -35.81 -18.72 29.51
N SER A 171 -36.31 -19.74 28.80
CA SER A 171 -37.02 -19.58 27.52
C SER A 171 -38.23 -20.50 27.40
N GLU A 172 -39.33 -19.96 26.89
CA GLU A 172 -40.52 -20.75 26.53
C GLU A 172 -40.26 -21.65 25.32
N ASP A 173 -39.33 -21.27 24.43
CA ASP A 173 -38.95 -22.04 23.23
C ASP A 173 -38.18 -23.33 23.58
N SER A 174 -37.68 -23.47 24.81
CA SER A 174 -37.03 -24.69 25.29
C SER A 174 -37.95 -25.92 25.25
N ARG A 175 -39.25 -25.71 25.45
CA ARG A 175 -40.28 -26.78 25.45
C ARG A 175 -40.47 -27.43 24.08
N LYS A 176 -39.98 -26.78 23.01
CA LYS A 176 -40.00 -27.34 21.64
C LYS A 176 -39.00 -28.50 21.48
N TYR A 177 -37.94 -28.51 22.28
CA TYR A 177 -36.79 -29.40 22.07
C TYR A 177 -36.50 -30.32 23.26
N TRP A 178 -36.98 -30.00 24.47
CA TRP A 178 -36.82 -30.81 25.69
C TRP A 178 -38.17 -31.09 26.37
N HIS A 179 -38.30 -32.28 26.96
CA HIS A 179 -39.51 -32.67 27.68
C HIS A 179 -39.63 -31.97 29.05
N GLU A 180 -40.82 -31.47 29.39
CA GLU A 180 -41.09 -30.76 30.66
C GLU A 180 -40.75 -31.58 31.92
N ASN A 181 -40.86 -32.91 31.87
CA ASN A 181 -40.65 -33.78 33.03
C ASN A 181 -39.23 -34.39 33.11
N ALA A 182 -38.38 -34.15 32.11
CA ALA A 182 -37.02 -34.65 32.05
C ALA A 182 -36.15 -33.65 31.26
N SER A 183 -35.69 -32.59 31.92
CA SER A 183 -34.81 -31.54 31.36
C SER A 183 -33.54 -32.09 30.69
N ASP A 184 -33.16 -33.32 31.02
CA ASP A 184 -31.96 -33.99 30.54
C ASP A 184 -32.23 -34.82 29.27
N GLN A 185 -33.48 -34.94 28.83
CA GLN A 185 -33.89 -35.73 27.66
C GLN A 185 -34.36 -34.82 26.51
N PHE A 186 -33.58 -34.81 25.44
CA PHE A 186 -33.95 -34.16 24.17
C PHE A 186 -35.15 -34.89 23.54
N SER A 187 -36.13 -34.14 23.03
CA SER A 187 -37.39 -34.70 22.53
C SER A 187 -37.24 -35.63 21.33
N GLN A 188 -36.12 -35.54 20.61
CA GLN A 188 -35.74 -36.45 19.53
C GLN A 188 -34.37 -37.10 19.80
N PRO A 189 -34.31 -38.15 20.64
CA PRO A 189 -33.03 -38.76 21.05
C PRO A 189 -32.27 -39.44 19.91
N LEU A 190 -32.94 -39.78 18.80
CA LEU A 190 -32.30 -40.26 17.58
C LEU A 190 -31.42 -39.19 16.94
N LEU A 191 -31.86 -37.92 16.90
CA LEU A 191 -31.05 -36.81 16.37
C LEU A 191 -29.76 -36.61 17.17
N VAL A 192 -29.82 -36.77 18.50
CA VAL A 192 -28.62 -36.66 19.35
C VAL A 192 -27.65 -37.80 19.06
N ARG A 193 -28.15 -39.02 18.81
CA ARG A 193 -27.31 -40.16 18.43
C ARG A 193 -26.70 -40.01 17.04
N GLU A 194 -27.47 -39.55 16.06
CA GLU A 194 -27.00 -39.28 14.69
C GLU A 194 -25.96 -38.15 14.68
N ALA A 195 -26.19 -37.08 15.44
CA ALA A 195 -25.22 -36.01 15.60
C ALA A 195 -23.94 -36.49 16.29
N TRP A 196 -24.05 -37.34 17.31
CA TRP A 196 -22.89 -37.92 17.99
C TRP A 196 -22.06 -38.82 17.06
N ALA A 197 -22.70 -39.65 16.23
CA ALA A 197 -22.02 -40.44 15.21
C ALA A 197 -21.33 -39.52 14.17
N GLY A 198 -22.03 -38.51 13.66
CA GLY A 198 -21.48 -37.59 12.66
C GLY A 198 -20.28 -36.77 13.14
N VAL A 199 -20.30 -36.28 14.39
CA VAL A 199 -19.21 -35.46 14.96
C VAL A 199 -17.94 -36.28 15.25
N PHE A 200 -18.07 -37.58 15.57
CA PHE A 200 -16.93 -38.41 16.00
C PHE A 200 -16.49 -39.48 15.00
N GLU A 201 -17.30 -39.89 14.01
CA GLU A 201 -16.91 -40.87 12.98
C GLU A 201 -16.15 -40.26 11.78
N HIS A 202 -16.38 -38.99 11.44
CA HIS A 202 -15.65 -38.31 10.35
C HIS A 202 -14.24 -37.81 10.76
N GLY A 203 -13.87 -37.92 12.03
CA GLY A 203 -12.60 -37.41 12.57
C GLY A 203 -11.44 -38.41 12.54
N SER A 204 -10.87 -38.72 11.37
CA SER A 204 -9.72 -39.66 11.25
C SER A 204 -8.35 -39.08 11.70
N GLY A 205 -8.29 -38.26 12.75
CA GLY A 205 -7.04 -37.61 13.17
C GLY A 205 -6.96 -37.26 14.66
N GLY A 206 -6.13 -38.04 15.38
CA GLY A 206 -5.44 -37.68 16.64
C GLY A 206 -6.30 -37.32 17.85
N SER A 207 -6.51 -38.29 18.74
CA SER A 207 -7.21 -38.19 20.05
C SER A 207 -6.78 -36.99 20.94
N THR A 208 -5.52 -36.57 20.87
CA THR A 208 -4.97 -35.48 21.69
C THR A 208 -5.37 -34.06 21.26
N SER A 209 -5.70 -33.84 19.97
CA SER A 209 -6.12 -32.51 19.50
C SER A 209 -7.59 -32.25 19.84
N LEU A 210 -8.45 -33.27 19.72
CA LEU A 210 -9.88 -33.18 20.06
C LEU A 210 -10.12 -32.88 21.53
N ALA A 211 -9.39 -33.52 22.44
CA ALA A 211 -9.54 -33.27 23.88
C ALA A 211 -9.22 -31.81 24.26
N ARG A 212 -8.24 -31.19 23.60
CA ARG A 212 -7.86 -29.78 23.84
C ARG A 212 -8.86 -28.81 23.23
N VAL A 213 -9.32 -29.06 22.00
CA VAL A 213 -10.33 -28.21 21.36
C VAL A 213 -11.67 -28.31 22.10
N ASN A 214 -12.05 -29.51 22.56
CA ASN A 214 -13.20 -29.67 23.45
C ASN A 214 -13.01 -28.90 24.76
N GLY A 215 -11.81 -28.94 25.36
CA GLY A 215 -11.46 -28.10 26.50
C GLY A 215 -11.58 -26.60 26.23
N TRP A 216 -11.27 -26.14 25.02
CA TRP A 216 -11.38 -24.73 24.64
C TRP A 216 -12.82 -24.32 24.39
N ILE A 217 -13.60 -25.13 23.68
CA ILE A 217 -15.04 -24.90 23.46
C ILE A 217 -15.76 -24.87 24.80
N GLN A 218 -15.47 -25.80 25.72
CA GLN A 218 -16.01 -25.79 27.07
C GLN A 218 -15.56 -24.56 27.88
N THR A 219 -14.32 -24.10 27.71
CA THR A 219 -13.81 -22.90 28.39
C THR A 219 -14.45 -21.62 27.83
N LEU A 220 -14.66 -21.54 26.53
CA LEU A 220 -15.22 -20.40 25.79
C LEU A 220 -16.75 -20.32 25.90
N ALA A 221 -17.44 -21.44 26.15
CA ALA A 221 -18.87 -21.50 26.42
C ALA A 221 -19.28 -20.99 27.82
N THR A 222 -18.32 -20.55 28.65
CA THR A 222 -18.60 -19.99 30.00
C THR A 222 -18.48 -18.46 30.02
N ARG A 223 -19.42 -17.79 30.70
CA ARG A 223 -19.63 -16.33 30.70
C ARG A 223 -18.47 -15.47 31.25
N ASP A 224 -17.47 -16.04 31.91
CA ASP A 224 -16.34 -15.29 32.51
C ASP A 224 -15.15 -15.18 31.54
N PHE A 225 -15.30 -14.29 30.56
CA PHE A 225 -14.34 -14.02 29.49
C PHE A 225 -13.11 -13.21 29.97
N THR A 226 -13.28 -12.26 30.88
CA THR A 226 -12.22 -11.34 31.33
C THR A 226 -11.25 -11.94 32.35
N ALA A 227 -11.69 -12.90 33.18
CA ALA A 227 -10.82 -13.51 34.19
C ALA A 227 -9.73 -14.43 33.59
N LYS A 228 -10.02 -15.08 32.44
CA LYS A 228 -9.18 -16.15 31.87
C LYS A 228 -8.12 -15.68 30.87
N LEU A 229 -8.24 -14.46 30.34
CA LEU A 229 -7.21 -13.84 29.49
C LEU A 229 -5.91 -13.54 30.28
N SER A 230 -6.03 -13.29 31.59
CA SER A 230 -4.88 -13.11 32.49
C SER A 230 -4.00 -14.36 32.57
N THR A 231 -4.60 -15.55 32.51
CA THR A 231 -3.93 -16.85 32.67
C THR A 231 -3.21 -17.29 31.40
N VAL A 232 -3.75 -16.99 30.22
CA VAL A 232 -3.09 -17.32 28.94
C VAL A 232 -1.85 -16.45 28.72
N SER A 233 -1.83 -15.19 29.19
CA SER A 233 -0.65 -14.33 29.08
C SER A 233 0.52 -14.75 29.99
N SER A 234 0.24 -15.44 31.11
CA SER A 234 1.25 -15.80 32.10
C SER A 234 1.89 -17.19 31.89
N THR A 235 1.36 -18.05 31.02
CA THR A 235 1.77 -19.46 30.93
C THR A 235 2.80 -19.76 29.82
N SER A 236 3.41 -18.74 29.21
CA SER A 236 4.50 -18.96 28.22
C SER A 236 5.89 -19.18 28.85
N ARG A 237 6.00 -19.38 30.17
CA ARG A 237 7.26 -19.80 30.83
C ARG A 237 6.97 -20.76 31.99
N LYS A 238 7.42 -22.01 31.80
CA LYS A 238 7.55 -23.13 32.75
C LYS A 238 6.39 -24.14 32.79
N THR A 239 6.75 -25.37 32.39
CA THR A 239 6.31 -26.70 32.86
C THR A 239 4.85 -26.92 33.27
N VAL A 240 4.25 -27.92 32.62
CA VAL A 240 3.02 -28.64 33.00
C VAL A 240 2.97 -28.88 34.52
N PRO A 241 1.80 -28.69 35.13
CA PRO A 241 1.29 -29.70 36.04
C PRO A 241 -0.13 -30.15 35.67
N HIS A 242 -0.30 -31.45 35.90
CA HIS A 242 -1.49 -32.30 35.93
C HIS A 242 -2.86 -31.64 36.09
N SER A 243 -3.86 -32.24 35.43
CA SER A 243 -5.29 -31.97 35.65
C SER A 243 -5.65 -32.06 37.12
N PRO A 244 -6.58 -31.21 37.56
CA PRO A 244 -7.92 -31.72 37.87
C PRO A 244 -9.03 -30.71 37.46
N PHE A 245 -10.28 -31.15 37.60
CA PHE A 245 -11.55 -30.43 37.39
C PHE A 245 -12.21 -30.58 36.01
N ALA A 246 -12.87 -31.73 35.91
CA ALA A 246 -14.22 -31.82 35.39
C ALA A 246 -15.18 -30.88 36.14
N THR A 247 -16.25 -30.48 35.44
CA THR A 247 -17.50 -29.79 35.86
C THR A 247 -17.60 -28.26 35.67
N ARG A 248 -18.77 -27.90 35.10
CA ARG A 248 -19.51 -26.62 35.08
C ARG A 248 -19.47 -25.81 33.78
N HIS A 249 -20.55 -25.23 33.25
CA HIS A 249 -22.02 -25.41 33.23
C HIS A 249 -22.54 -24.23 32.38
N TRP A 250 -23.71 -24.36 31.75
CA TRP A 250 -24.37 -23.22 31.12
C TRP A 250 -24.93 -22.27 32.19
N HIS A 251 -24.93 -20.96 31.95
CA HIS A 251 -25.45 -19.97 32.90
C HIS A 251 -26.69 -19.23 32.37
N PRO A 252 -27.79 -19.13 33.15
CA PRO A 252 -28.97 -18.34 32.80
C PRO A 252 -28.73 -16.83 32.96
N ALA A 253 -29.49 -16.00 32.24
CA ALA A 253 -29.47 -14.54 32.31
C ALA A 253 -30.68 -13.97 33.07
N LEU A 254 -30.42 -12.88 33.80
CA LEU A 254 -31.32 -11.86 34.37
C LEU A 254 -31.70 -11.93 35.87
N ALA A 255 -31.39 -10.82 36.56
CA ALA A 255 -32.23 -10.21 37.61
C ALA A 255 -32.07 -8.66 37.57
N PRO A 256 -33.13 -7.87 37.79
CA PRO A 256 -33.13 -6.40 37.64
C PRO A 256 -32.78 -5.64 38.93
N VAL A 257 -32.53 -4.34 38.76
CA VAL A 257 -32.20 -3.35 39.81
C VAL A 257 -33.41 -2.97 40.68
N SER A 258 -33.26 -2.98 42.01
CA SER A 258 -34.01 -2.14 42.97
C SER A 258 -33.17 -1.98 44.26
N ALA A 259 -32.72 -0.77 44.64
CA ALA A 259 -33.38 0.20 45.51
C ALA A 259 -33.09 0.01 47.03
N ASN A 260 -32.21 0.89 47.53
CA ASN A 260 -32.18 1.57 48.84
C ASN A 260 -32.16 0.82 50.21
N MET A 261 -31.43 1.49 51.11
CA MET A 261 -31.52 1.58 52.58
C MET A 261 -30.67 0.65 53.46
N ALA A 262 -29.79 1.33 54.23
CA ALA A 262 -29.33 1.08 55.62
C ALA A 262 -28.79 -0.33 55.96
N SER A 263 -27.64 -0.52 56.58
CA SER A 263 -27.13 0.10 57.81
C SER A 263 -25.67 -0.28 58.06
N SER A 264 -24.89 0.60 58.71
CA SER A 264 -23.60 0.31 59.36
C SER A 264 -23.74 -0.77 60.47
N PRO A 265 -22.66 -1.36 61.02
CA PRO A 265 -21.61 -0.69 61.84
C PRO A 265 -20.16 -1.07 61.43
N LYS A 266 -19.20 -0.14 61.39
CA LYS A 266 -18.24 0.21 62.46
C LYS A 266 -17.64 -0.98 63.24
N ASP A 267 -16.38 -1.30 62.94
CA ASP A 267 -15.23 -1.17 63.87
C ASP A 267 -13.91 -1.43 63.10
N ASN A 268 -12.96 -0.50 62.98
CA ASN A 268 -12.05 0.13 63.95
C ASN A 268 -10.74 -0.67 64.12
N SER A 269 -9.65 -0.19 63.51
CA SER A 269 -8.30 -0.02 64.10
C SER A 269 -7.24 0.05 63.00
N GLY A 270 -6.48 1.14 63.01
CA GLY A 270 -5.44 1.44 62.03
C GLY A 270 -4.11 0.78 62.32
N HIS A 271 -3.25 0.76 61.30
CA HIS A 271 -1.80 0.86 61.43
C HIS A 271 -1.23 1.51 60.17
N ASN A 272 -0.44 2.57 60.37
CA ASN A 272 0.42 3.20 59.37
C ASN A 272 1.62 2.30 59.09
N ALA A 273 2.00 2.14 57.82
CA ALA A 273 3.40 2.00 57.41
C ALA A 273 3.53 2.41 55.93
N ASN A 274 4.25 3.50 55.70
CA ASN A 274 4.83 3.84 54.41
C ASN A 274 5.83 2.74 54.01
N ASP A 275 5.67 2.18 52.81
CA ASP A 275 6.75 1.87 51.88
C ASP A 275 6.17 1.16 50.66
N ALA A 276 5.85 1.93 49.62
CA ALA A 276 5.53 1.41 48.30
C ALA A 276 6.48 2.04 47.28
N SER A 277 7.55 1.30 47.03
CA SER A 277 8.38 1.37 45.84
C SER A 277 7.53 1.43 44.57
N SER A 278 7.86 2.37 43.70
CA SER A 278 7.27 2.49 42.36
C SER A 278 7.51 1.22 41.54
N PRO A 279 6.48 0.59 40.93
CA PRO A 279 6.70 -0.34 39.84
C PRO A 279 6.92 0.46 38.55
N ALA A 280 8.10 0.27 37.97
CA ALA A 280 8.49 0.81 36.68
C ALA A 280 7.46 0.48 35.59
N ALA A 281 7.06 1.49 34.83
CA ALA A 281 6.25 1.34 33.63
C ALA A 281 6.95 0.39 32.64
N SER A 282 6.35 -0.77 32.41
CA SER A 282 6.76 -1.71 31.37
C SER A 282 6.38 -1.12 30.00
N GLN A 283 7.39 -0.60 29.28
CA GLN A 283 7.23 -0.24 27.88
C GLN A 283 6.89 -1.49 27.04
N PRO A 284 5.90 -1.43 26.14
CA PRO A 284 5.59 -2.55 25.25
C PRO A 284 6.72 -2.73 24.23
N THR A 285 7.41 -3.86 24.34
CA THR A 285 8.43 -4.32 23.37
C THR A 285 7.77 -4.64 22.03
N ARG A 286 7.94 -3.78 21.03
CA ARG A 286 7.54 -4.05 19.63
C ARG A 286 8.37 -5.22 19.06
N PRO A 287 7.76 -6.35 18.65
CA PRO A 287 8.48 -7.45 18.02
C PRO A 287 8.89 -7.11 16.57
N SER A 288 9.87 -7.85 16.06
CA SER A 288 10.80 -7.45 14.99
C SER A 288 10.18 -7.20 13.60
N MET A 289 9.77 -5.96 13.34
CA MET A 289 9.58 -5.41 11.99
C MET A 289 10.93 -5.20 11.27
N VAL A 290 12.02 -5.11 12.04
CA VAL A 290 13.37 -4.75 11.57
C VAL A 290 13.98 -5.83 10.66
N LYS A 291 13.76 -7.12 10.92
CA LYS A 291 14.39 -8.21 10.13
C LYS A 291 13.82 -8.37 8.71
N GLY A 292 12.52 -8.12 8.54
CA GLY A 292 11.87 -8.13 7.22
C GLY A 292 12.17 -6.86 6.42
N ALA A 293 12.09 -5.70 7.09
CA ALA A 293 12.45 -4.41 6.50
C ALA A 293 13.93 -4.37 6.08
N SER A 294 14.85 -4.88 6.89
CA SER A 294 16.28 -4.92 6.56
C SER A 294 16.57 -5.80 5.34
N LEU A 295 15.83 -6.91 5.17
CA LEU A 295 16.03 -7.84 4.06
C LEU A 295 15.49 -7.25 2.74
N LEU A 296 14.40 -6.50 2.78
CA LEU A 296 13.87 -5.75 1.63
C LEU A 296 14.76 -4.56 1.25
N ILE A 297 15.27 -3.83 2.25
CA ILE A 297 16.25 -2.77 2.04
C ILE A 297 17.53 -3.35 1.42
N LEU A 298 18.02 -4.49 1.92
CA LEU A 298 19.18 -5.18 1.37
C LEU A 298 18.94 -5.63 -0.08
N LEU A 299 17.77 -6.18 -0.40
CA LEU A 299 17.43 -6.61 -1.76
C LEU A 299 17.33 -5.42 -2.74
N GLN A 300 16.73 -4.31 -2.30
CA GLN A 300 16.68 -3.07 -3.08
C GLN A 300 18.07 -2.46 -3.29
N LEU A 301 18.93 -2.50 -2.26
CA LEU A 301 20.32 -2.05 -2.34
C LEU A 301 21.11 -2.88 -3.35
N ILE A 302 20.96 -4.21 -3.35
CA ILE A 302 21.64 -5.11 -4.29
C ILE A 302 21.19 -4.85 -5.73
N SER A 303 19.88 -4.73 -5.98
CA SER A 303 19.35 -4.42 -7.32
C SER A 303 19.85 -3.06 -7.85
N ARG A 304 19.88 -2.03 -6.98
CA ARG A 304 20.43 -0.71 -7.32
C ARG A 304 21.94 -0.75 -7.53
N LEU A 305 22.66 -1.57 -6.77
CA LEU A 305 24.10 -1.76 -6.93
C LEU A 305 24.43 -2.42 -8.28
N ILE A 306 23.68 -3.45 -8.68
CA ILE A 306 23.85 -4.11 -10.00
C ILE A 306 23.63 -3.10 -11.13
N THR A 307 22.56 -2.31 -11.03
CA THR A 307 22.24 -1.29 -12.04
C THR A 307 23.30 -0.17 -12.05
N PHE A 308 23.82 0.21 -10.89
CA PHE A 308 24.91 1.18 -10.78
C PHE A 308 26.21 0.66 -11.41
N VAL A 309 26.59 -0.60 -11.17
CA VAL A 309 27.78 -1.21 -11.78
C VAL A 309 27.64 -1.29 -13.30
N ALA A 310 26.47 -1.66 -13.81
CA ALA A 310 26.22 -1.67 -15.26
C ALA A 310 26.35 -0.27 -15.88
N ASN A 311 25.74 0.74 -15.27
CA ASN A 311 25.86 2.15 -15.69
C ASN A 311 27.30 2.67 -15.54
N GLN A 312 28.04 2.20 -14.54
CA GLN A 312 29.44 2.57 -14.33
C GLN A 312 30.34 2.11 -15.46
N LEU A 313 30.14 0.86 -15.88
CA LEU A 313 30.90 0.27 -16.99
C LEU A 313 30.60 1.00 -18.29
N LEU A 314 29.35 1.45 -18.48
CA LEU A 314 28.96 2.27 -19.63
C LEU A 314 29.73 3.61 -19.66
N LEU A 315 29.80 4.33 -18.53
CA LEU A 315 30.43 5.65 -18.46
C LEU A 315 31.93 5.65 -18.77
N ARG A 316 32.62 4.51 -18.65
CA ARG A 316 34.03 4.38 -19.06
C ARG A 316 34.24 4.51 -20.57
N PHE A 317 33.18 4.31 -21.36
CA PHE A 317 33.22 4.40 -22.82
C PHE A 317 32.56 5.67 -23.37
N LEU A 318 32.03 6.54 -22.51
CA LEU A 318 31.27 7.73 -22.90
C LEU A 318 32.04 9.00 -22.55
N THR A 319 31.78 10.07 -23.30
CA THR A 319 32.28 11.43 -23.00
C THR A 319 31.18 12.28 -22.37
N PRO A 320 31.51 13.35 -21.62
CA PRO A 320 30.51 14.25 -21.04
C PRO A 320 29.55 14.80 -22.09
N ARG A 321 30.06 15.23 -23.24
CA ARG A 321 29.23 15.73 -24.35
C ARG A 321 28.18 14.72 -24.81
N LEU A 322 28.53 13.44 -24.95
CA LEU A 322 27.58 12.40 -25.36
C LEU A 322 26.52 12.12 -24.29
N VAL A 323 26.91 12.15 -23.01
CA VAL A 323 25.96 12.00 -21.88
C VAL A 323 24.99 13.17 -21.81
N GLY A 324 25.46 14.40 -22.01
CA GLY A 324 24.60 15.58 -22.05
C GLY A 324 23.61 15.55 -23.21
N LEU A 325 24.06 15.20 -24.43
CA LEU A 325 23.17 15.04 -25.59
C LEU A 325 22.14 13.92 -25.36
N SER A 326 22.55 12.80 -24.75
CA SER A 326 21.63 11.71 -24.39
C SER A 326 20.55 12.17 -23.40
N SER A 327 20.92 13.00 -22.41
CA SER A 327 19.96 13.58 -21.47
C SER A 327 18.95 14.51 -22.16
N GLN A 328 19.38 15.31 -23.15
CA GLN A 328 18.45 16.14 -23.93
C GLN A 328 17.45 15.31 -24.74
N LEU A 329 17.92 14.24 -25.38
CA LEU A 329 17.05 13.33 -26.13
C LEU A 329 16.09 12.55 -25.20
N GLU A 330 16.52 12.24 -23.99
CA GLU A 330 15.65 11.63 -22.97
C GLU A 330 14.56 12.61 -22.47
N VAL A 331 14.88 13.90 -22.31
CA VAL A 331 13.87 14.93 -22.02
C VAL A 331 12.85 15.03 -23.15
N TYR A 332 13.30 15.04 -24.41
CA TYR A 332 12.42 14.99 -25.57
C TYR A 332 11.49 13.77 -25.51
N TYR A 333 12.05 12.58 -25.30
CA TYR A 333 11.30 11.31 -25.20
C TYR A 333 10.22 11.34 -24.11
N LEU A 334 10.59 11.75 -22.90
CA LEU A 334 9.68 11.83 -21.77
C LEU A 334 8.58 12.87 -22.00
N SER A 335 8.91 13.99 -22.64
CA SER A 335 7.93 15.02 -23.01
C SER A 335 6.89 14.48 -23.99
N VAL A 336 7.32 13.73 -25.03
CA VAL A 336 6.40 13.10 -25.99
C VAL A 336 5.43 12.17 -25.27
N LEU A 337 5.95 11.24 -24.45
CA LEU A 337 5.10 10.29 -23.73
C LEU A 337 4.16 10.98 -22.74
N PHE A 338 4.66 11.99 -22.02
CA PHE A 338 3.87 12.74 -21.05
C PHE A 338 2.65 13.41 -21.70
N PHE A 339 2.88 14.20 -22.76
CA PHE A 339 1.79 14.89 -23.45
C PHE A 339 0.87 13.93 -24.21
N ALA A 340 1.39 12.80 -24.70
CA ALA A 340 0.62 11.83 -25.44
C ALA A 340 -0.38 11.04 -24.59
N ARG A 341 -0.01 10.65 -23.35
CA ARG A 341 -0.79 9.63 -22.61
C ARG A 341 -1.14 9.96 -21.16
N GLU A 342 -0.45 10.89 -20.49
CA GLU A 342 -0.62 11.05 -19.03
C GLU A 342 -2.02 11.53 -18.65
N SER A 343 -2.51 12.58 -19.32
CA SER A 343 -3.87 13.09 -19.12
C SER A 343 -4.95 12.04 -19.40
N LEU A 344 -4.68 11.15 -20.37
CA LEU A 344 -5.58 10.08 -20.77
C LEU A 344 -5.65 8.97 -19.73
N ARG A 345 -4.49 8.50 -19.23
CA ARG A 345 -4.41 7.50 -18.15
C ARG A 345 -5.19 7.95 -16.92
N VAL A 346 -5.04 9.22 -16.53
CA VAL A 346 -5.76 9.77 -15.37
C VAL A 346 -7.27 9.84 -15.64
N ALA A 347 -7.70 10.27 -16.84
CA ALA A 347 -9.11 10.29 -17.19
C ALA A 347 -9.75 8.90 -17.19
N ILE A 348 -9.02 7.87 -17.63
CA ILE A 348 -9.48 6.47 -17.61
C ILE A 348 -9.61 5.94 -16.19
N GLN A 349 -8.67 6.26 -15.29
CA GLN A 349 -8.73 5.85 -13.89
C GLN A 349 -9.92 6.47 -13.13
N ARG A 350 -10.36 7.67 -13.54
CA ARG A 350 -11.47 8.40 -12.90
C ARG A 350 -12.86 8.00 -13.42
N GLN A 351 -12.95 7.26 -14.52
CA GLN A 351 -14.21 6.64 -14.91
C GLN A 351 -14.50 5.49 -13.95
N GLY A 352 -15.38 5.73 -12.99
CA GLY A 352 -16.01 4.65 -12.24
C GLY A 352 -16.69 3.67 -13.20
N SER A 353 -16.78 2.40 -12.82
CA SER A 353 -17.62 1.42 -13.52
C SER A 353 -19.05 1.95 -13.57
N THR A 354 -19.52 2.39 -14.73
CA THR A 354 -20.91 2.80 -14.94
C THR A 354 -21.76 1.54 -14.92
N THR A 355 -22.00 0.97 -13.74
CA THR A 355 -22.96 -0.11 -13.55
C THR A 355 -24.34 0.53 -13.59
N ALA A 356 -24.89 0.70 -14.79
CA ALA A 356 -26.30 1.01 -14.95
C ALA A 356 -27.09 -0.18 -14.40
N SER A 357 -27.90 0.08 -13.37
CA SER A 357 -28.88 -0.85 -12.84
C SER A 357 -29.94 -1.13 -13.90
N SER A 358 -29.98 -2.35 -14.44
CA SER A 358 -31.16 -2.88 -15.10
C SER A 358 -31.42 -4.33 -14.68
N SER A 359 -32.71 -4.63 -14.64
CA SER A 359 -33.39 -5.71 -13.95
C SER A 359 -33.15 -7.12 -14.52
N LYS A 360 -32.94 -8.06 -13.59
CA LYS A 360 -33.24 -9.50 -13.63
C LYS A 360 -33.96 -10.01 -14.89
N SER A 361 -33.22 -10.70 -15.78
CA SER A 361 -33.58 -12.04 -16.30
C SER A 361 -32.56 -12.65 -17.29
N ASP A 362 -31.58 -11.90 -17.82
CA ASP A 362 -30.56 -12.39 -18.78
C ASP A 362 -29.10 -12.05 -18.34
N GLU A 363 -28.77 -12.28 -17.06
CA GLU A 363 -27.66 -11.60 -16.36
C GLU A 363 -26.22 -11.97 -16.79
N GLN A 364 -25.96 -13.15 -17.37
CA GLN A 364 -24.58 -13.57 -17.70
C GLN A 364 -24.08 -13.05 -19.05
N ASP A 365 -24.90 -13.16 -20.10
CA ASP A 365 -24.51 -12.66 -21.43
C ASP A 365 -24.49 -11.14 -21.47
N GLU A 366 -25.41 -10.46 -20.76
CA GLU A 366 -25.43 -9.00 -20.67
C GLU A 366 -24.19 -8.45 -19.94
N GLN A 367 -23.77 -9.08 -18.83
CA GLN A 367 -22.54 -8.69 -18.12
C GLN A 367 -21.28 -8.93 -18.95
N LEU A 368 -21.21 -10.03 -19.71
CA LEU A 368 -20.08 -10.30 -20.60
C LEU A 368 -20.03 -9.28 -21.76
N LEU A 369 -21.19 -8.91 -22.31
CA LEU A 369 -21.31 -7.88 -23.36
C LEU A 369 -20.94 -6.49 -22.83
N VAL A 370 -21.37 -6.11 -21.63
CA VAL A 370 -20.96 -4.85 -20.97
C VAL A 370 -19.45 -4.85 -20.73
N THR A 371 -18.90 -5.96 -20.22
CA THR A 371 -17.46 -6.11 -19.98
C THR A 371 -16.63 -6.04 -21.27
N ARG A 372 -17.12 -6.62 -22.36
CA ARG A 372 -16.54 -6.53 -23.71
C ARG A 372 -16.58 -5.08 -24.22
N ARG A 373 -17.73 -4.40 -24.07
CA ARG A 373 -17.91 -3.03 -24.53
C ARG A 373 -17.00 -2.05 -23.77
N ASP A 374 -16.92 -2.18 -22.45
CA ASP A 374 -16.03 -1.37 -21.61
C ASP A 374 -14.56 -1.59 -21.95
N SER A 375 -14.14 -2.85 -22.14
CA SER A 375 -12.76 -3.17 -22.50
C SER A 375 -12.41 -2.62 -23.89
N GLN A 376 -13.33 -2.70 -24.84
CA GLN A 376 -13.16 -2.12 -26.18
C GLN A 376 -13.11 -0.59 -26.15
N ALA A 377 -13.93 0.07 -25.33
CA ALA A 377 -13.91 1.52 -25.20
C ALA A 377 -12.58 2.04 -24.64
N VAL A 378 -11.99 1.32 -23.68
CA VAL A 378 -10.67 1.62 -23.12
C VAL A 378 -9.55 1.42 -24.14
N VAL A 379 -9.59 0.31 -24.87
CA VAL A 379 -8.63 0.01 -25.95
C VAL A 379 -8.70 1.10 -27.02
N ASN A 380 -9.90 1.42 -27.52
CA ASN A 380 -10.12 2.48 -28.50
C ASN A 380 -9.52 3.80 -28.01
N LEU A 381 -9.74 4.16 -26.75
CA LEU A 381 -9.20 5.38 -26.17
C LEU A 381 -7.66 5.36 -26.15
N GLY A 382 -7.02 4.24 -25.83
CA GLY A 382 -5.56 4.09 -25.88
C GLY A 382 -4.96 4.45 -27.24
N TYR A 383 -5.67 4.23 -28.35
CA TYR A 383 -5.22 4.66 -29.68
C TYR A 383 -5.18 6.18 -29.87
N LEU A 384 -5.94 6.94 -29.08
CA LEU A 384 -5.87 8.41 -29.09
C LEU A 384 -4.48 8.89 -28.63
N ALA A 385 -3.84 8.19 -27.69
CA ALA A 385 -2.48 8.50 -27.24
C ALA A 385 -1.45 8.30 -28.36
N ILE A 386 -1.65 7.32 -29.23
CA ILE A 386 -0.77 7.04 -30.38
C ILE A 386 -0.86 8.18 -31.40
N VAL A 387 -2.08 8.61 -31.73
CA VAL A 387 -2.32 9.72 -32.66
C VAL A 387 -1.75 11.03 -32.09
N LEU A 388 -2.05 11.33 -30.83
CA LEU A 388 -1.53 12.53 -30.17
C LEU A 388 0.00 12.50 -30.08
N GLY A 389 0.58 11.34 -29.76
CA GLY A 389 2.02 11.14 -29.72
C GLY A 389 2.70 11.38 -31.06
N LEU A 390 2.07 11.02 -32.19
CA LEU A 390 2.61 11.31 -33.51
C LEU A 390 2.74 12.83 -33.74
N PHE A 391 1.69 13.61 -33.42
CA PHE A 391 1.72 15.07 -33.55
C PHE A 391 2.72 15.72 -32.59
N VAL A 392 2.78 15.26 -31.34
CA VAL A 392 3.72 15.80 -30.34
C VAL A 392 5.17 15.43 -30.69
N SER A 393 5.44 14.18 -31.10
CA SER A 393 6.77 13.71 -31.50
C SER A 393 7.29 14.49 -32.70
N THR A 394 6.48 14.66 -33.74
CA THR A 394 6.86 15.45 -34.92
C THR A 394 7.06 16.94 -34.57
N GLY A 395 6.16 17.54 -33.78
CA GLY A 395 6.27 18.94 -33.38
C GLY A 395 7.49 19.23 -32.49
N LEU A 396 7.71 18.43 -31.45
CA LEU A 396 8.87 18.58 -30.55
C LEU A 396 10.18 18.23 -31.26
N GLY A 397 10.17 17.25 -32.17
CA GLY A 397 11.35 16.86 -32.95
C GLY A 397 11.76 17.96 -33.94
N TRP A 398 10.77 18.57 -34.61
CA TRP A 398 11.01 19.75 -35.45
C TRP A 398 11.54 20.92 -34.63
N MET A 399 10.94 21.20 -33.47
CA MET A 399 11.41 22.24 -32.56
C MET A 399 12.85 22.00 -32.10
N TYR A 400 13.21 20.75 -31.76
CA TYR A 400 14.58 20.40 -31.37
C TYR A 400 15.57 20.72 -32.50
N LEU A 401 15.27 20.34 -33.74
CA LEU A 401 16.13 20.62 -34.89
C LEU A 401 16.21 22.11 -35.22
N ALA A 402 15.13 22.86 -35.03
CA ALA A 402 15.08 24.30 -35.31
C ALA A 402 15.91 25.13 -34.32
N TYR A 403 16.01 24.70 -33.05
CA TYR A 403 16.75 25.40 -31.99
C TYR A 403 18.12 24.77 -31.67
N ALA A 404 18.47 23.64 -32.30
CA ALA A 404 19.78 23.03 -32.10
C ALA A 404 20.90 23.86 -32.75
N ASN A 405 21.95 24.14 -31.98
CA ASN A 405 23.14 24.82 -32.50
C ASN A 405 23.84 23.97 -33.57
N GLU A 406 24.51 24.64 -34.52
CA GLU A 406 25.24 23.98 -35.61
C GLU A 406 26.30 22.99 -35.11
N SER A 407 26.98 23.32 -34.00
CA SER A 407 27.95 22.45 -33.35
C SER A 407 27.34 21.15 -32.82
N ILE A 408 26.07 21.16 -32.42
CA ILE A 408 25.32 19.99 -31.95
C ILE A 408 24.96 19.11 -33.15
N LEU A 409 24.46 19.70 -34.23
CA LEU A 409 24.06 19.01 -35.46
C LEU A 409 25.23 18.28 -36.16
N GLN A 410 26.46 18.77 -36.01
CA GLN A 410 27.67 18.12 -36.51
C GLN A 410 28.06 16.84 -35.75
N THR A 411 27.39 16.51 -34.64
CA THR A 411 27.68 15.29 -33.87
C THR A 411 27.26 14.04 -34.67
N PRO A 412 28.12 13.00 -34.78
CA PRO A 412 27.83 11.79 -35.55
C PRO A 412 26.49 11.15 -35.15
N TYR A 413 25.67 10.82 -36.15
CA TYR A 413 24.38 10.13 -35.98
C TYR A 413 23.37 10.81 -35.04
N LEU A 414 23.51 12.10 -34.72
CA LEU A 414 22.56 12.77 -33.83
C LEU A 414 21.13 12.81 -34.40
N VAL A 415 20.99 13.23 -35.66
CA VAL A 415 19.67 13.31 -36.32
C VAL A 415 19.02 11.92 -36.41
N HIS A 416 19.81 10.90 -36.74
CA HIS A 416 19.36 9.51 -36.75
C HIS A 416 18.91 9.04 -35.35
N SER A 417 19.66 9.44 -34.31
CA SER A 417 19.32 9.15 -32.92
C SER A 417 18.01 9.83 -32.52
N LEU A 418 17.80 11.09 -32.89
CA LEU A 418 16.55 11.82 -32.64
C LEU A 418 15.34 11.10 -33.26
N TYR A 419 15.43 10.71 -34.54
CA TYR A 419 14.37 9.94 -35.19
C TYR A 419 14.14 8.58 -34.52
N LEU A 420 15.21 7.91 -34.08
CA LEU A 420 15.11 6.64 -33.39
C LEU A 420 14.47 6.77 -32.00
N TYR A 421 14.72 7.88 -31.28
CA TYR A 421 14.01 8.23 -30.06
C TYR A 421 12.52 8.53 -30.31
N GLY A 422 12.21 9.26 -31.39
CA GLY A 422 10.83 9.48 -31.82
C GLY A 422 10.11 8.17 -32.15
N LEU A 423 10.78 7.26 -32.86
CA LEU A 423 10.29 5.91 -33.15
C LEU A 423 10.12 5.09 -31.86
N ALA A 424 11.09 5.12 -30.95
CA ALA A 424 11.00 4.44 -29.66
C ALA A 424 9.79 4.92 -28.85
N ALA A 425 9.54 6.23 -28.83
CA ALA A 425 8.36 6.81 -28.17
C ALA A 425 7.07 6.29 -28.82
N MET A 426 7.04 6.19 -30.15
CA MET A 426 5.90 5.62 -30.86
C MET A 426 5.70 4.13 -30.55
N VAL A 427 6.76 3.34 -30.54
CA VAL A 427 6.70 1.91 -30.19
C VAL A 427 6.20 1.73 -28.75
N GLU A 428 6.64 2.57 -27.82
CA GLU A 428 6.10 2.53 -26.45
C GLU A 428 4.62 2.92 -26.41
N LEU A 429 4.20 3.93 -27.17
CA LEU A 429 2.78 4.32 -27.27
C LEU A 429 1.91 3.24 -27.92
N LEU A 430 2.45 2.41 -28.83
CA LEU A 430 1.72 1.25 -29.36
C LEU A 430 1.36 0.24 -28.25
N SER A 431 2.13 0.21 -27.15
CA SER A 431 1.80 -0.64 -26.00
C SER A 431 0.71 -0.07 -25.09
N GLU A 432 0.33 1.20 -25.31
CA GLU A 432 -0.61 1.94 -24.45
C GLU A 432 -2.01 1.32 -24.33
N PRO A 433 -2.67 0.87 -25.42
CA PRO A 433 -3.98 0.24 -25.33
C PRO A 433 -3.98 -0.98 -24.40
N CYS A 434 -2.94 -1.81 -24.48
CA CYS A 434 -2.75 -2.96 -23.62
C CYS A 434 -2.40 -2.52 -22.18
N PHE A 435 -1.52 -1.53 -22.02
CA PHE A 435 -1.12 -1.02 -20.71
C PHE A 435 -2.32 -0.52 -19.89
N VAL A 436 -3.16 0.33 -20.50
CA VAL A 436 -4.32 0.90 -19.83
C VAL A 436 -5.32 -0.20 -19.45
N LEU A 437 -5.49 -1.20 -20.32
CA LEU A 437 -6.34 -2.35 -20.05
C LEU A 437 -5.83 -3.14 -18.82
N MET A 438 -4.53 -3.41 -18.74
CA MET A 438 -3.91 -4.07 -17.58
C MET A 438 -4.05 -3.23 -16.30
N GLN A 439 -3.92 -1.91 -16.41
CA GLN A 439 -4.06 -0.99 -15.28
C GLN A 439 -5.49 -0.96 -14.73
N ARG A 440 -6.51 -0.91 -15.61
CA ARG A 440 -7.92 -0.96 -15.20
C ARG A 440 -8.29 -2.30 -14.55
N ARG A 441 -7.59 -3.38 -14.91
CA ARG A 441 -7.77 -4.73 -14.35
C ARG A 441 -6.86 -5.04 -13.15
N LEU A 442 -6.12 -4.05 -12.64
CA LEU A 442 -5.22 -4.19 -11.49
C LEU A 442 -4.19 -5.33 -11.66
N GLN A 443 -3.68 -5.56 -12.87
CA GLN A 443 -2.64 -6.58 -13.10
C GLN A 443 -1.22 -6.01 -12.85
N PHE A 444 -0.94 -5.60 -11.62
CA PHE A 444 0.34 -4.97 -11.26
C PHE A 444 1.57 -5.90 -11.42
N GLY A 445 1.38 -7.22 -11.33
CA GLY A 445 2.45 -8.21 -11.51
C GLY A 445 3.04 -8.18 -12.93
N THR A 446 2.19 -8.24 -13.95
CA THR A 446 2.60 -8.15 -15.37
C THR A 446 3.33 -6.84 -15.68
N ARG A 447 2.90 -5.74 -15.05
CA ARG A 447 3.56 -4.44 -15.18
C ARG A 447 4.96 -4.45 -14.57
N ALA A 448 5.10 -4.97 -13.35
CA ALA A 448 6.39 -5.01 -12.67
C ALA A 448 7.42 -5.88 -13.43
N THR A 449 6.98 -7.01 -14.00
CA THR A 449 7.84 -7.86 -14.83
C THR A 449 8.21 -7.19 -16.15
N ALA A 450 7.24 -6.55 -16.83
CA ALA A 450 7.49 -5.82 -18.09
C ALA A 450 8.50 -4.69 -17.92
N GLU A 451 8.29 -3.80 -16.93
CA GLU A 451 9.17 -2.64 -16.69
C GLU A 451 10.59 -3.08 -16.28
N SER A 452 10.71 -4.12 -15.45
CA SER A 452 12.01 -4.65 -15.01
C SER A 452 12.79 -5.30 -16.16
N ALA A 453 12.12 -6.15 -16.96
CA ALA A 453 12.73 -6.83 -18.11
C ALA A 453 13.16 -5.81 -19.18
N ALA A 454 12.31 -4.83 -19.50
CA ALA A 454 12.62 -3.79 -20.48
C ALA A 454 13.82 -2.93 -20.05
N THR A 455 13.90 -2.56 -18.76
CA THR A 455 15.02 -1.77 -18.23
C THR A 455 16.33 -2.55 -18.31
N PHE A 456 16.32 -3.84 -17.96
CA PHE A 456 17.49 -4.70 -18.07
C PHE A 456 17.97 -4.85 -19.52
N LEU A 457 17.03 -5.11 -20.45
CA LEU A 457 17.33 -5.25 -21.88
C LEU A 457 17.85 -3.94 -22.49
N ARG A 458 17.29 -2.78 -22.09
CA ARG A 458 17.83 -1.46 -22.45
C ARG A 458 19.29 -1.33 -22.05
N CYS A 459 19.62 -1.57 -20.78
CA CYS A 459 20.99 -1.46 -20.29
C CYS A 459 21.95 -2.38 -21.05
N LEU A 460 21.53 -3.63 -21.30
CA LEU A 460 22.31 -4.59 -22.07
C LEU A 460 22.55 -4.11 -23.51
N ALA A 461 21.52 -3.57 -24.17
CA ALA A 461 21.62 -3.07 -25.54
C ALA A 461 22.54 -1.84 -25.66
N VAL A 462 22.44 -0.87 -24.74
CA VAL A 462 23.35 0.29 -24.73
C VAL A 462 24.79 -0.17 -24.48
N PHE A 463 25.01 -1.06 -23.51
CA PHE A 463 26.35 -1.58 -23.20
C PHE A 463 26.94 -2.36 -24.37
N ALA A 464 26.20 -3.32 -24.94
CA ALA A 464 26.66 -4.16 -26.04
C ALA A 464 27.00 -3.31 -27.28
N SER A 465 26.11 -2.40 -27.68
CA SER A 465 26.35 -1.52 -28.84
C SER A 465 27.55 -0.59 -28.63
N THR A 466 27.73 -0.03 -27.43
CA THR A 466 28.88 0.82 -27.09
C THR A 466 30.19 0.04 -27.13
N VAL A 467 30.23 -1.18 -26.56
CA VAL A 467 31.43 -2.04 -26.57
C VAL A 467 31.78 -2.51 -27.98
N LEU A 468 30.79 -2.90 -28.77
CA LEU A 468 30.98 -3.30 -30.17
C LEU A 468 31.56 -2.16 -31.02
N ALA A 469 31.06 -0.93 -30.83
CA ALA A 469 31.57 0.25 -31.52
C ALA A 469 32.99 0.62 -31.08
N SER A 470 33.27 0.54 -29.77
CA SER A 470 34.61 0.76 -29.21
C SER A 470 35.63 -0.24 -29.78
N ARG A 471 35.27 -1.54 -29.86
CA ARG A 471 36.12 -2.58 -30.48
C ARG A 471 36.40 -2.32 -31.96
N LYS A 472 35.42 -1.78 -32.70
CA LYS A 472 35.54 -1.43 -34.12
C LYS A 472 36.12 -0.03 -34.36
N ARG A 473 36.44 0.74 -33.31
CA ARG A 473 36.88 2.15 -33.37
C ARG A 473 35.95 3.05 -34.19
N LEU A 474 34.64 2.77 -34.16
CA LEU A 474 33.62 3.61 -34.81
C LEU A 474 33.07 4.61 -33.80
N ASP A 475 33.09 5.91 -34.14
CA ASP A 475 32.41 6.93 -33.35
C ASP A 475 30.93 6.99 -33.74
N ILE A 476 30.11 6.22 -33.00
CA ILE A 476 28.67 6.15 -33.21
C ILE A 476 27.89 7.19 -32.38
N GLY A 477 28.58 8.13 -31.74
CA GLY A 477 27.98 9.22 -30.99
C GLY A 477 26.94 8.75 -29.98
N VAL A 478 25.71 9.27 -30.09
CA VAL A 478 24.60 9.03 -29.16
C VAL A 478 23.71 7.83 -29.54
N LEU A 479 24.03 7.15 -30.65
CA LEU A 479 23.21 6.07 -31.21
C LEU A 479 22.99 4.88 -30.24
N PRO A 480 23.97 4.44 -29.41
CA PRO A 480 23.75 3.38 -28.42
C PRO A 480 22.56 3.62 -27.49
N PHE A 481 22.38 4.86 -27.05
CA PHE A 481 21.30 5.23 -26.15
C PHE A 481 19.94 5.14 -26.83
N ALA A 482 19.87 5.61 -28.08
CA ALA A 482 18.66 5.53 -28.88
C ALA A 482 18.26 4.07 -29.19
N LEU A 483 19.23 3.21 -29.49
CA LEU A 483 19.02 1.76 -29.64
C LEU A 483 18.52 1.12 -28.35
N GLY A 484 19.09 1.51 -27.20
CA GLY A 484 18.63 1.08 -25.89
C GLY A 484 17.18 1.45 -25.61
N GLN A 485 16.78 2.67 -25.96
CA GLN A 485 15.40 3.15 -25.78
C GLN A 485 14.42 2.46 -26.72
N LEU A 486 14.83 2.18 -27.95
CA LEU A 486 14.01 1.37 -28.86
C LEU A 486 13.83 -0.05 -28.29
N THR A 487 14.90 -0.65 -27.77
CA THR A 487 14.85 -1.97 -27.13
C THR A 487 13.90 -1.98 -25.94
N TYR A 488 13.90 -0.90 -25.14
CA TYR A 488 12.96 -0.71 -24.04
C TYR A 488 11.51 -0.73 -24.53
N GLY A 489 11.18 0.12 -25.52
CA GLY A 489 9.83 0.21 -26.07
C GLY A 489 9.35 -1.11 -26.70
N VAL A 490 10.22 -1.78 -27.47
CA VAL A 490 9.90 -3.09 -28.08
C VAL A 490 9.64 -4.15 -27.01
N SER A 491 10.45 -4.18 -25.95
CA SER A 491 10.28 -5.14 -24.85
C SER A 491 8.95 -4.94 -24.13
N LEU A 492 8.58 -3.69 -23.85
CA LEU A 492 7.26 -3.36 -23.28
C LEU A 492 6.13 -3.78 -24.20
N LEU A 493 6.22 -3.45 -25.49
CA LEU A 493 5.22 -3.82 -26.49
C LEU A 493 5.01 -5.32 -26.55
N LEU A 494 6.08 -6.12 -26.59
CA LEU A 494 5.98 -7.58 -26.63
C LEU A 494 5.28 -8.15 -25.40
N VAL A 495 5.70 -7.76 -24.20
CA VAL A 495 5.13 -8.28 -22.95
C VAL A 495 3.65 -7.88 -22.81
N TYR A 496 3.32 -6.63 -23.11
CA TYR A 496 1.94 -6.15 -23.03
C TYR A 496 1.06 -6.70 -24.15
N PHE A 497 1.59 -6.93 -25.34
CA PHE A 497 0.85 -7.55 -26.43
C PHE A 497 0.52 -9.01 -26.11
N VAL A 498 1.49 -9.80 -25.63
CA VAL A 498 1.25 -11.20 -25.24
C VAL A 498 0.20 -11.29 -24.13
N SER A 499 0.33 -10.44 -23.10
CA SER A 499 -0.60 -10.41 -21.97
C SER A 499 -1.99 -9.91 -22.37
N GLY A 500 -2.04 -8.87 -23.23
CA GLY A 500 -3.28 -8.32 -23.77
C GLY A 500 -3.99 -9.29 -24.71
N TYR A 501 -3.26 -10.05 -25.53
CA TYR A 501 -3.83 -11.06 -26.43
C TYR A 501 -4.49 -12.20 -25.65
N GLY A 502 -3.85 -12.71 -24.60
CA GLY A 502 -4.47 -13.71 -23.71
C GLY A 502 -5.75 -13.21 -23.04
N LEU A 503 -5.83 -11.91 -22.75
CA LEU A 503 -7.05 -11.31 -22.19
C LEU A 503 -8.14 -11.08 -23.25
N ALA A 504 -7.75 -10.71 -24.47
CA ALA A 504 -8.66 -10.49 -25.59
C ALA A 504 -9.34 -11.78 -26.03
N THR A 505 -8.61 -12.89 -26.10
CA THR A 505 -9.15 -14.21 -26.47
C THR A 505 -10.07 -14.78 -25.39
N SER A 506 -9.75 -14.59 -24.10
CA SER A 506 -10.59 -15.09 -23.00
C SER A 506 -11.91 -14.34 -22.83
N ILE A 507 -11.93 -13.03 -23.12
CA ILE A 507 -13.14 -12.20 -22.94
C ILE A 507 -13.89 -11.99 -24.27
N GLY A 508 -13.23 -12.09 -25.42
CA GLY A 508 -13.85 -11.93 -26.75
C GLY A 508 -14.01 -10.48 -27.20
N PHE A 509 -13.01 -9.63 -26.96
CA PHE A 509 -12.93 -8.25 -27.49
C PHE A 509 -11.73 -8.10 -28.45
N SER A 510 -11.72 -7.04 -29.26
CA SER A 510 -10.62 -6.78 -30.20
C SER A 510 -9.57 -5.87 -29.57
N LEU A 511 -8.28 -6.17 -29.79
CA LEU A 511 -7.17 -5.27 -29.46
C LEU A 511 -7.04 -4.11 -30.46
N LEU A 512 -7.69 -4.22 -31.63
CA LEU A 512 -7.77 -3.15 -32.62
C LEU A 512 -9.00 -2.27 -32.36
N PRO A 513 -8.99 -1.00 -32.81
CA PRO A 513 -10.13 -0.12 -32.68
C PRO A 513 -11.36 -0.72 -33.36
N LYS A 514 -12.47 -0.81 -32.62
CA LYS A 514 -13.75 -1.31 -33.16
C LYS A 514 -14.85 -0.29 -32.92
N ALA A 515 -15.67 -0.05 -33.94
CA ALA A 515 -16.81 0.86 -33.84
C ALA A 515 -17.82 0.30 -32.82
N MET A 516 -18.25 1.16 -31.90
CA MET A 516 -19.11 0.82 -30.77
C MET A 516 -20.58 1.22 -31.00
N ALA A 517 -20.82 2.16 -31.91
CA ALA A 517 -22.17 2.56 -32.30
C ALA A 517 -22.66 1.74 -33.50
N ALA A 518 -23.15 0.52 -33.24
CA ALA A 518 -23.94 -0.23 -34.21
C ALA A 518 -25.44 -0.24 -33.85
N ASP A 519 -25.79 -0.05 -32.57
CA ASP A 519 -27.18 0.04 -32.13
C ASP A 519 -27.56 1.52 -31.88
N GLY A 520 -28.55 2.02 -32.63
CA GLY A 520 -28.97 3.42 -32.68
C GLY A 520 -29.44 4.08 -31.37
N ARG A 521 -29.36 3.38 -30.22
CA ARG A 521 -29.68 3.91 -28.88
C ARG A 521 -28.46 4.48 -28.13
N VAL A 522 -27.23 4.20 -28.57
CA VAL A 522 -25.98 4.51 -27.82
C VAL A 522 -25.09 5.55 -28.53
N GLY A 523 -25.44 5.96 -29.76
CA GLY A 523 -24.60 6.84 -30.59
C GLY A 523 -24.35 8.26 -30.04
N ALA A 524 -25.20 8.76 -29.12
CA ALA A 524 -25.07 10.11 -28.56
C ALA A 524 -23.84 10.27 -27.65
N ASP A 525 -23.43 9.20 -26.96
CA ASP A 525 -22.38 9.24 -25.94
C ASP A 525 -20.97 9.00 -26.50
N TYR A 526 -20.83 8.73 -27.80
CA TYR A 526 -19.55 8.44 -28.44
C TYR A 526 -19.16 9.49 -29.49
N VAL A 527 -17.91 9.95 -29.46
CA VAL A 527 -17.29 10.75 -30.53
C VAL A 527 -16.88 9.80 -31.64
N TRP A 528 -17.34 10.10 -32.86
CA TRP A 528 -17.06 9.34 -34.07
C TRP A 528 -17.40 7.84 -33.97
N SER A 529 -18.32 7.44 -33.09
CA SER A 529 -18.67 6.03 -32.85
C SER A 529 -17.58 5.15 -32.24
N TYR A 530 -16.41 5.71 -31.86
CA TYR A 530 -15.27 4.97 -31.29
C TYR A 530 -14.91 5.38 -29.86
N PHE A 531 -15.02 6.67 -29.51
CA PHE A 531 -14.48 7.21 -28.25
C PHE A 531 -15.59 7.70 -27.32
N TYR A 532 -15.54 7.35 -26.04
CA TYR A 532 -16.56 7.80 -25.07
C TYR A 532 -16.42 9.31 -24.77
N ARG A 533 -17.47 10.11 -25.06
CA ARG A 533 -17.47 11.59 -24.98
C ARG A 533 -17.07 12.14 -23.59
N PRO A 534 -17.63 11.65 -22.48
CA PRO A 534 -17.29 12.17 -21.15
C PRO A 534 -15.80 12.02 -20.82
N THR A 535 -15.20 10.92 -21.26
CA THR A 535 -13.77 10.62 -21.09
C THR A 535 -12.87 11.55 -21.85
N VAL A 536 -13.16 11.76 -23.14
CA VAL A 536 -12.38 12.65 -23.98
C VAL A 536 -12.47 14.08 -23.46
N THR A 537 -13.66 14.49 -23.03
CA THR A 537 -13.88 15.81 -22.42
C THR A 537 -13.10 15.96 -21.11
N LEU A 538 -13.14 14.95 -20.23
CA LEU A 538 -12.37 14.95 -18.98
C LEU A 538 -10.86 14.98 -19.26
N ALA A 539 -10.36 14.13 -20.17
CA ALA A 539 -8.95 14.07 -20.55
C ALA A 539 -8.47 15.43 -21.09
N SER A 540 -9.25 16.09 -21.95
CA SER A 540 -8.90 17.41 -22.51
C SER A 540 -8.75 18.49 -21.42
N ARG A 541 -9.66 18.51 -20.42
CA ARG A 541 -9.58 19.45 -19.30
C ARG A 541 -8.36 19.17 -18.42
N MET A 542 -8.05 17.89 -18.18
CA MET A 542 -6.89 17.49 -17.37
C MET A 542 -5.56 17.72 -18.10
N MET A 543 -5.55 17.72 -19.43
CA MET A 543 -4.35 17.96 -20.24
C MET A 543 -3.80 19.37 -20.07
N ILE A 544 -4.65 20.40 -20.04
CA ILE A 544 -4.20 21.79 -19.79
C ILE A 544 -3.57 21.92 -18.40
N GLN A 545 -4.17 21.28 -17.40
CA GLN A 545 -3.63 21.23 -16.04
C GLN A 545 -2.32 20.46 -15.98
N SER A 546 -2.19 19.35 -16.73
CA SER A 546 -0.98 18.53 -16.72
C SER A 546 0.20 19.24 -17.38
N VAL A 547 -0.03 20.08 -18.40
CA VAL A 547 1.02 20.92 -19.01
C VAL A 547 1.65 21.85 -17.98
N VAL A 548 0.83 22.58 -17.22
CA VAL A 548 1.30 23.48 -16.16
C VAL A 548 2.06 22.68 -15.10
N LYS A 549 1.51 21.53 -14.69
CA LYS A 549 2.16 20.66 -13.71
C LYS A 549 3.52 20.15 -14.22
N HIS A 550 3.63 19.76 -15.49
CA HIS A 550 4.87 19.28 -16.08
C HIS A 550 5.95 20.34 -16.13
N LEU A 551 5.58 21.57 -16.50
CA LEU A 551 6.51 22.69 -16.48
C LEU A 551 6.95 23.01 -15.05
N LEU A 552 6.06 22.90 -14.06
CA LEU A 552 6.39 23.12 -12.66
C LEU A 552 7.23 21.99 -12.04
N THR A 553 7.08 20.74 -12.48
CA THR A 553 7.81 19.59 -11.91
C THR A 553 9.10 19.27 -12.63
N GLN A 554 9.19 19.48 -13.95
CA GLN A 554 10.39 19.26 -14.75
C GLN A 554 11.08 20.56 -15.19
N GLY A 555 10.57 21.71 -14.73
CA GLY A 555 11.10 23.03 -15.07
C GLY A 555 12.60 23.14 -14.85
N ASP A 556 13.11 22.57 -13.76
CA ASP A 556 14.54 22.59 -13.44
C ASP A 556 15.37 21.87 -14.53
N THR A 557 14.91 20.72 -15.02
CA THR A 557 15.57 19.96 -16.10
C THR A 557 15.48 20.66 -17.45
N PHE A 558 14.32 21.22 -17.81
CA PHE A 558 14.16 22.01 -19.04
C PHE A 558 15.06 23.24 -19.03
N LEU A 559 15.14 23.92 -17.90
CA LEU A 559 15.95 25.10 -17.72
C LEU A 559 17.44 24.79 -17.79
N ILE A 560 17.89 23.66 -17.23
CA ILE A 560 19.24 23.14 -17.43
C ILE A 560 19.49 22.88 -18.93
N SER A 561 18.52 22.28 -19.63
CA SER A 561 18.63 22.01 -21.07
C SER A 561 18.81 23.28 -21.91
N ILE A 562 18.11 24.36 -21.54
CA ILE A 562 18.11 25.64 -22.26
C ILE A 562 19.34 26.51 -21.91
N LEU A 563 19.73 26.55 -20.64
CA LEU A 563 20.77 27.48 -20.17
C LEU A 563 22.20 26.92 -20.28
N SER A 564 22.36 25.60 -20.31
CA SER A 564 23.67 24.93 -20.24
C SER A 564 24.08 24.32 -21.59
N THR A 565 25.38 24.29 -21.88
CA THR A 565 25.93 23.54 -23.03
C THR A 565 25.85 22.03 -22.77
N PRO A 566 25.84 21.17 -23.81
CA PRO A 566 25.78 19.72 -23.65
C PRO A 566 26.92 19.14 -22.80
N GLU A 567 28.10 19.72 -22.88
CA GLU A 567 29.26 19.30 -22.07
C GLU A 567 29.03 19.56 -20.58
N MET A 568 28.59 20.78 -20.21
CA MET A 568 28.23 21.11 -18.84
C MET A 568 27.08 20.25 -18.31
N GLN A 569 26.10 19.94 -19.17
CA GLN A 569 25.00 19.05 -18.82
C GLN A 569 25.50 17.63 -18.53
N GLY A 570 26.44 17.12 -19.32
CA GLY A 570 27.06 15.81 -19.11
C GLY A 570 27.85 15.73 -17.81
N VAL A 571 28.71 16.72 -17.56
CA VAL A 571 29.49 16.82 -16.31
C VAL A 571 28.56 16.92 -15.09
N TYR A 572 27.54 17.78 -15.17
CA TYR A 572 26.54 17.90 -14.10
C TYR A 572 25.71 16.62 -13.91
N ALA A 573 25.22 16.00 -14.99
CA ALA A 573 24.44 14.77 -14.92
C ALA A 573 25.25 13.64 -14.29
N MET A 574 26.54 13.58 -14.60
CA MET A 574 27.48 12.66 -13.98
C MET A 574 27.62 12.94 -12.48
N ALA A 575 27.95 14.17 -12.09
CA ALA A 575 28.05 14.55 -10.68
C ALA A 575 26.74 14.29 -9.91
N ASN A 576 25.57 14.57 -10.50
CA ASN A 576 24.26 14.30 -9.93
C ASN A 576 23.97 12.79 -9.80
N ASN A 577 24.49 11.97 -10.69
CA ASN A 577 24.36 10.51 -10.62
C ASN A 577 25.21 9.88 -9.50
N TYR A 578 26.43 10.36 -9.29
CA TYR A 578 27.28 9.88 -8.18
C TYR A 578 26.91 10.53 -6.85
N GLY A 579 26.80 11.85 -6.83
CA GLY A 579 26.47 12.60 -5.61
C GLY A 579 25.05 12.31 -5.11
N GLY A 580 24.10 12.07 -6.02
CA GLY A 580 22.74 11.65 -5.66
C GLY A 580 22.61 10.19 -5.22
N LEU A 581 23.66 9.37 -5.37
CA LEU A 581 23.63 7.95 -5.01
C LEU A 581 23.43 7.76 -3.50
N LEU A 582 24.13 8.55 -2.68
CA LEU A 582 23.95 8.56 -1.23
C LEU A 582 22.49 8.83 -0.85
N ALA A 583 21.87 9.82 -1.52
CA ALA A 583 20.48 10.14 -1.28
C ALA A 583 19.54 9.00 -1.66
N ARG A 584 19.73 8.40 -2.84
CA ARG A 584 18.88 7.32 -3.35
C ARG A 584 19.03 6.01 -2.57
N MET A 585 20.21 5.74 -2.02
CA MET A 585 20.49 4.48 -1.32
C MET A 585 20.22 4.58 0.18
N LEU A 586 20.44 5.74 0.79
CA LEU A 586 20.40 5.91 2.24
C LEU A 586 19.25 6.79 2.72
N PHE A 587 19.05 7.97 2.11
CA PHE A 587 18.03 8.92 2.56
C PHE A 587 16.63 8.55 2.09
N GLN A 588 16.46 8.24 0.81
CA GLN A 588 15.15 7.96 0.20
C GLN A 588 14.35 6.85 0.92
N PRO A 589 14.92 5.67 1.29
CA PRO A 589 14.16 4.65 2.01
C PRO A 589 13.70 5.11 3.41
N VAL A 590 14.52 5.93 4.06
CA VAL A 590 14.19 6.51 5.38
C VAL A 590 13.14 7.60 5.23
N GLU A 591 13.19 8.41 4.17
CA GLU A 591 12.15 9.40 3.85
C GLU A 591 10.79 8.72 3.61
N GLU A 592 10.75 7.66 2.80
CA GLU A 592 9.53 6.89 2.52
C GLU A 592 8.94 6.24 3.78
N SER A 593 9.78 5.61 4.62
CA SER A 593 9.34 5.05 5.89
C SER A 593 8.88 6.12 6.89
N SER A 594 9.56 7.28 6.93
CA SER A 594 9.18 8.40 7.79
C SER A 594 7.82 8.99 7.43
N ARG A 595 7.47 9.04 6.13
CA ARG A 595 6.15 9.49 5.66
C ARG A 595 5.05 8.63 6.25
N SER A 596 5.15 7.31 6.09
CA SER A 596 4.17 6.36 6.64
C SER A 596 4.11 6.43 8.17
N TYR A 597 5.26 6.55 8.83
CA TYR A 597 5.33 6.67 10.28
C TYR A 597 4.60 7.91 10.81
N PHE A 598 4.87 9.10 10.25
CA PHE A 598 4.23 10.33 10.68
C PHE A 598 2.73 10.37 10.34
N SER A 599 2.32 9.82 9.18
CA SER A 599 0.90 9.72 8.82
C SER A 599 0.11 8.89 9.83
N GLN A 600 0.64 7.74 10.26
CA GLN A 600 -0.03 6.90 11.26
C GLN A 600 -0.04 7.55 12.65
N LEU A 601 1.09 8.11 13.08
CA LEU A 601 1.22 8.73 14.41
C LEU A 601 0.27 9.93 14.58
N LEU A 602 0.09 10.73 13.52
CA LEU A 602 -0.72 11.94 13.57
C LEU A 602 -2.19 11.71 13.18
N ALA A 603 -2.50 10.67 12.39
CA ALA A 603 -3.88 10.25 12.12
C ALA A 603 -4.62 9.84 13.41
N ALA A 604 -3.93 9.13 14.32
CA ALA A 604 -4.47 8.70 15.61
C ALA A 604 -4.87 9.86 16.56
N THR A 605 -4.47 11.10 16.25
CA THR A 605 -4.82 12.30 17.05
C THR A 605 -6.07 13.02 16.51
N SER A 606 -6.38 12.85 15.22
CA SER A 606 -7.48 13.58 14.55
C SER A 606 -8.88 13.14 14.99
N THR A 607 -9.01 11.97 15.61
CA THR A 607 -10.27 11.41 16.12
C THR A 607 -10.66 11.92 17.51
N THR A 608 -9.75 12.55 18.26
CA THR A 608 -9.96 12.87 19.69
C THR A 608 -10.13 14.35 20.01
N GLU A 609 -9.90 15.27 19.06
CA GLU A 609 -9.84 16.72 19.30
C GLU A 609 -10.99 17.52 18.66
N LYS A 610 -12.25 17.17 18.95
CA LYS A 610 -13.37 18.12 18.71
C LYS A 610 -13.83 18.88 19.95
N ASP A 611 -13.48 18.45 21.17
CA ASP A 611 -13.94 19.09 22.40
C ASP A 611 -12.84 19.19 23.47
N ALA A 612 -12.00 20.25 23.42
CA ALA A 612 -11.37 20.83 24.62
C ALA A 612 -10.53 22.07 24.24
N LYS A 613 -11.01 23.27 24.58
CA LYS A 613 -10.27 24.53 24.38
C LYS A 613 -9.04 24.70 25.31
N ASP A 614 -8.87 23.84 26.32
CA ASP A 614 -7.84 23.97 27.37
C ASP A 614 -6.89 22.77 27.57
N ALA A 615 -6.79 21.84 26.62
CA ALA A 615 -5.90 20.67 26.78
C ALA A 615 -4.43 20.93 26.34
N GLN A 616 -3.50 20.26 27.05
CA GLN A 616 -2.07 20.17 26.72
C GLN A 616 -1.84 19.58 25.31
N PRO A 617 -0.68 19.83 24.68
CA PRO A 617 -0.36 19.23 23.38
C PRO A 617 -0.44 17.70 23.42
N SER A 618 -1.19 17.12 22.47
CA SER A 618 -1.31 15.66 22.32
C SER A 618 0.06 14.97 22.35
N ALA A 619 0.17 13.90 23.14
CA ALA A 619 1.41 13.14 23.31
C ALA A 619 2.01 12.68 21.97
N ALA A 620 1.16 12.37 20.98
CA ALA A 620 1.57 11.99 19.63
C ALA A 620 2.24 13.14 18.87
N VAL A 621 1.77 14.39 19.03
CA VAL A 621 2.39 15.58 18.43
C VAL A 621 3.76 15.86 19.07
N GLN A 622 3.89 15.64 20.37
CA GLN A 622 5.18 15.75 21.07
C GLN A 622 6.16 14.65 20.65
N GLU A 623 5.69 13.42 20.47
CA GLU A 623 6.49 12.30 19.96
C GLU A 623 6.94 12.58 18.51
N ALA A 624 6.03 13.04 17.64
CA ALA A 624 6.33 13.42 16.27
C ALA A 624 7.41 14.52 16.21
N LYS A 625 7.30 15.55 17.08
CA LYS A 625 8.32 16.59 17.23
C LYS A 625 9.68 16.00 17.59
N LYS A 626 9.74 15.15 18.63
CA LYS A 626 10.99 14.56 19.11
C LYS A 626 11.66 13.72 18.03
N ASN A 627 10.88 12.91 17.31
CA ASN A 627 11.39 12.03 16.27
C ASN A 627 11.81 12.81 15.02
N LEU A 628 11.07 13.84 14.62
CA LEU A 628 11.48 14.76 13.55
C LEU A 628 12.81 15.46 13.87
N GLN A 629 12.97 16.00 15.10
CA GLN A 629 14.22 16.63 15.52
C GLN A 629 15.39 15.63 15.55
N THR A 630 15.13 14.39 15.98
CA THR A 630 16.13 13.32 16.01
C THR A 630 16.58 12.95 14.60
N LEU A 631 15.65 12.77 13.66
CA LEU A 631 15.95 12.49 12.25
C LEU A 631 16.73 13.62 11.59
N LEU A 632 16.31 14.87 11.78
CA LEU A 632 17.02 16.03 11.24
C LEU A 632 18.44 16.15 11.80
N ARG A 633 18.64 15.87 13.09
CA ARG A 633 19.97 15.85 13.71
C ARG A 633 20.84 14.73 13.15
N LEU A 634 20.30 13.52 13.03
CA LEU A 634 20.99 12.37 12.43
C LEU A 634 21.45 12.69 11.01
N TYR A 635 20.57 13.26 10.20
CA TYR A 635 20.85 13.62 8.80
C TYR A 635 21.89 14.73 8.69
N THR A 636 21.85 15.71 9.60
CA THR A 636 22.87 16.77 9.66
C THR A 636 24.25 16.19 9.99
N ILE A 637 24.34 15.27 10.96
CA ILE A 637 25.60 14.62 11.34
C ILE A 637 26.14 13.77 10.18
N LEU A 638 25.28 12.95 9.58
CA LEU A 638 25.65 12.09 8.45
C LEU A 638 26.08 12.90 7.22
N SER A 639 25.41 14.02 6.96
CA SER A 639 25.77 14.93 5.87
C SER A 639 27.03 15.74 6.18
N ALA A 640 27.35 16.02 7.45
CA ALA A 640 28.61 16.68 7.82
C ALA A 640 29.83 15.83 7.48
N ILE A 641 29.73 14.50 7.58
CA ILE A 641 30.78 13.57 7.11
C ILE A 641 30.96 13.71 5.59
N ALA A 642 29.86 13.76 4.84
CA ALA A 642 29.89 13.92 3.39
C ALA A 642 30.49 15.28 2.96
N VAL A 643 30.22 16.36 3.71
CA VAL A 643 30.80 17.69 3.44
C VAL A 643 32.28 17.75 3.85
N GLY A 644 32.67 17.11 4.96
CA GLY A 644 34.04 17.15 5.46
C GLY A 644 35.02 16.30 4.64
N LEU A 645 34.61 15.09 4.23
CA LEU A 645 35.45 14.17 3.45
C LEU A 645 35.20 14.26 1.95
N GLY A 646 33.98 14.54 1.54
CA GLY A 646 33.53 14.42 0.15
C GLY A 646 34.30 15.29 -0.84
N PRO A 647 34.49 16.60 -0.61
CA PRO A 647 35.21 17.47 -1.55
C PRO A 647 36.65 17.00 -1.84
N PHE A 648 37.32 16.44 -0.83
CA PHE A 648 38.69 15.94 -0.96
C PHE A 648 38.76 14.52 -1.54
N ALA A 649 37.77 13.69 -1.24
CA ALA A 649 37.71 12.30 -1.71
C ALA A 649 37.09 12.17 -3.11
N ALA A 650 36.23 13.11 -3.54
CA ALA A 650 35.46 13.02 -4.76
C ALA A 650 36.32 12.96 -6.04
N PRO A 651 37.29 13.88 -6.28
CA PRO A 651 38.14 13.80 -7.48
C PRO A 651 38.94 12.48 -7.61
N PRO A 652 39.66 11.99 -6.58
CA PRO A 652 40.40 10.75 -6.70
C PRO A 652 39.49 9.53 -6.83
N LEU A 653 38.36 9.47 -6.10
CA LEU A 653 37.39 8.37 -6.24
C LEU A 653 36.81 8.32 -7.66
N LEU A 654 36.52 9.48 -8.25
CA LEU A 654 35.98 9.56 -9.60
C LEU A 654 36.96 9.02 -10.64
N SER A 655 38.24 9.35 -10.50
CA SER A 655 39.30 8.89 -11.41
C SER A 655 39.44 7.36 -11.43
N ILE A 656 39.20 6.70 -10.29
CA ILE A 656 39.25 5.23 -10.14
C ILE A 656 37.99 4.59 -10.75
N VAL A 657 36.83 5.19 -10.48
CA VAL A 657 35.53 4.60 -10.77
C VAL A 657 35.14 4.83 -12.24
N ALA A 658 35.10 6.11 -12.66
CA ALA A 658 34.69 6.54 -14.02
C ALA A 658 35.87 6.66 -15.00
N GLY A 659 37.10 6.78 -14.50
CA GLY A 659 38.31 6.92 -15.31
C GLY A 659 38.82 8.36 -15.39
N LYS A 660 40.12 8.51 -15.70
CA LYS A 660 40.82 9.81 -15.67
C LYS A 660 40.21 10.88 -16.59
N ARG A 661 39.67 10.48 -17.75
CA ARG A 661 39.03 11.39 -18.73
C ARG A 661 37.96 12.29 -18.10
N TRP A 662 37.15 11.74 -17.20
CA TRP A 662 36.10 12.52 -16.51
C TRP A 662 36.67 13.51 -15.50
N THR A 663 37.82 13.21 -14.91
CA THR A 663 38.50 14.13 -13.99
C THR A 663 39.15 15.27 -14.77
N ASP A 664 39.72 14.98 -15.94
CA ASP A 664 40.32 15.98 -16.84
C ASP A 664 39.27 16.99 -17.36
N ASP A 665 38.03 16.54 -17.61
CA ASP A 665 36.89 17.39 -18.02
C ASP A 665 36.24 18.15 -16.83
N GLY A 666 36.86 18.16 -15.65
CA GLY A 666 36.41 18.92 -14.47
C GLY A 666 35.25 18.28 -13.68
N ALA A 667 34.86 17.04 -13.99
CA ALA A 667 33.76 16.38 -13.27
C ALA A 667 34.12 16.03 -11.81
N GLY A 668 35.40 15.84 -11.51
CA GLY A 668 35.90 15.63 -10.14
C GLY A 668 35.60 16.82 -9.24
N ASP A 669 35.88 18.03 -9.72
CA ASP A 669 35.67 19.26 -8.98
C ASP A 669 34.17 19.57 -8.82
N VAL A 670 33.37 19.34 -9.87
CA VAL A 670 31.91 19.47 -9.80
C VAL A 670 31.30 18.49 -8.80
N LEU A 671 31.79 17.25 -8.74
CA LEU A 671 31.37 16.27 -7.74
C LEU A 671 31.80 16.70 -6.33
N GLY A 672 32.98 17.32 -6.18
CA GLY A 672 33.41 17.92 -4.91
C GLY A 672 32.48 19.04 -4.44
N VAL A 673 32.07 19.95 -5.35
CA VAL A 673 31.07 20.98 -5.05
C VAL A 673 29.70 20.36 -4.72
N TYR A 674 29.34 19.27 -5.38
CA TYR A 674 28.11 18.52 -5.09
C TYR A 674 28.06 17.98 -3.66
N CYS A 675 29.20 17.70 -3.01
CA CYS A 675 29.19 17.28 -1.61
C CYS A 675 28.59 18.34 -0.66
N PHE A 676 28.69 19.63 -0.99
CA PHE A 676 28.01 20.71 -0.26
C PHE A 676 26.50 20.76 -0.51
N TYR A 677 26.01 20.10 -1.55
CA TYR A 677 24.58 19.99 -1.85
C TYR A 677 23.88 18.88 -1.06
N ILE A 678 24.60 17.83 -0.68
CA ILE A 678 24.07 16.66 0.06
C ILE A 678 23.27 17.03 1.33
N PRO A 679 23.75 17.94 2.22
CA PRO A 679 22.98 18.33 3.40
C PRO A 679 21.61 18.93 3.08
N PHE A 680 21.51 19.73 2.02
CA PHE A 680 20.26 20.36 1.62
C PHE A 680 19.26 19.34 1.12
N LEU A 681 19.75 18.37 0.33
CA LEU A 681 18.95 17.26 -0.15
C LEU A 681 18.41 16.40 1.00
N ALA A 682 19.26 16.08 1.97
CA ALA A 682 18.89 15.32 3.17
C ALA A 682 17.82 16.04 4.00
N LEU A 683 18.01 17.34 4.26
CA LEU A 683 17.05 18.15 5.02
C LEU A 683 15.73 18.32 4.26
N ASN A 684 15.79 18.56 2.94
CA ASN A 684 14.59 18.67 2.12
C ASN A 684 13.77 17.39 2.18
N GLY A 685 14.38 16.22 1.99
CA GLY A 685 13.70 14.93 2.01
C GLY A 685 12.89 14.65 3.27
N ILE A 686 13.47 14.83 4.46
CA ILE A 686 12.78 14.60 5.74
C ILE A 686 11.71 15.67 6.02
N THR A 687 11.97 16.93 5.66
CA THR A 687 10.94 17.98 5.85
C THR A 687 9.75 17.77 4.91
N GLU A 688 9.99 17.30 3.70
CA GLU A 688 8.96 17.02 2.71
C GLU A 688 8.18 15.74 3.02
N SER A 689 8.83 14.70 3.56
CA SER A 689 8.13 13.50 4.05
C SER A 689 7.16 13.83 5.20
N PHE A 690 7.53 14.75 6.08
CA PHE A 690 6.65 15.25 7.14
C PHE A 690 5.52 16.13 6.59
N ILE A 691 5.78 17.01 5.63
CA ILE A 691 4.72 17.85 5.03
C ILE A 691 3.70 16.97 4.30
N ALA A 692 4.18 16.00 3.52
CA ALA A 692 3.33 15.06 2.80
C ALA A 692 2.45 14.21 3.74
N SER A 693 2.85 14.01 5.00
CA SER A 693 2.06 13.23 5.95
C SER A 693 1.00 14.05 6.69
N VAL A 694 1.12 15.39 6.74
CA VAL A 694 0.22 16.27 7.52
C VAL A 694 -0.53 17.33 6.73
N ALA A 695 -0.10 17.64 5.51
CA ALA A 695 -0.65 18.75 4.73
C ALA A 695 -2.03 18.41 4.16
N SER A 696 -2.95 19.36 4.28
CA SER A 696 -4.27 19.29 3.63
C SER A 696 -4.18 19.52 2.12
N GLU A 697 -5.20 19.15 1.34
CA GLU A 697 -5.24 19.36 -0.11
C GLU A 697 -4.96 20.82 -0.52
N THR A 698 -5.49 21.79 0.24
CA THR A 698 -5.26 23.23 0.00
C THR A 698 -3.82 23.66 0.27
N GLU A 699 -3.17 23.05 1.26
CA GLU A 699 -1.78 23.34 1.60
C GLU A 699 -0.81 22.70 0.59
N VAL A 700 -1.15 21.53 0.06
CA VAL A 700 -0.42 20.88 -1.05
C VAL A 700 -0.52 21.69 -2.34
N GLN A 701 -1.69 22.27 -2.64
CA GLN A 701 -1.85 23.19 -3.77
C GLN A 701 -1.01 24.46 -3.58
N ARG A 702 -1.03 25.04 -2.38
CA ARG A 702 -0.21 26.20 -2.04
C ARG A 702 1.30 25.89 -2.15
N GLN A 703 1.73 24.72 -1.70
CA GLN A 703 3.10 24.23 -1.88
C GLN A 703 3.48 24.16 -3.37
N SER A 704 2.58 23.64 -4.21
CA SER A 704 2.81 23.52 -5.65
C SER A 704 2.97 24.89 -6.32
N MET A 705 2.21 25.91 -5.89
CA MET A 705 2.41 27.28 -6.36
C MET A 705 3.77 27.86 -5.95
N TRP A 706 4.18 27.64 -4.70
CA TRP A 706 5.49 28.10 -4.20
C TRP A 706 6.66 27.39 -4.91
N MET A 707 6.49 26.12 -5.31
CA MET A 707 7.48 25.44 -6.15
C MET A 707 7.73 26.16 -7.48
N GLY A 708 6.70 26.73 -8.11
CA GLY A 708 6.89 27.56 -9.31
C GLY A 708 7.76 28.79 -9.07
N VAL A 709 7.57 29.46 -7.92
CA VAL A 709 8.41 30.61 -7.52
C VAL A 709 9.86 30.17 -7.28
N PHE A 710 10.08 29.00 -6.67
CA PHE A 710 11.43 28.47 -6.45
C PHE A 710 12.13 28.11 -7.76
N SER A 711 11.41 27.59 -8.76
CA SER A 711 11.98 27.37 -10.10
C SER A 711 12.40 28.68 -10.79
N VAL A 712 11.69 29.79 -10.57
CA VAL A 712 12.14 31.12 -11.05
C VAL A 712 13.41 31.58 -10.33
N ALA A 713 13.49 31.39 -9.01
CA ALA A 713 14.70 31.71 -8.24
C ALA A 713 15.90 30.85 -8.67
N PHE A 714 15.66 29.56 -8.96
CA PHE A 714 16.64 28.66 -9.56
C PHE A 714 17.09 29.16 -10.94
N ALA A 715 16.17 29.57 -11.81
CA ALA A 715 16.46 30.15 -13.13
C ALA A 715 17.38 31.35 -13.05
N ALA A 716 17.03 32.31 -12.19
CA ALA A 716 17.80 33.53 -12.00
C ALA A 716 19.20 33.21 -11.46
N SER A 717 19.29 32.29 -10.48
CA SER A 717 20.57 31.87 -9.90
C SER A 717 21.46 31.14 -10.92
N ALA A 718 20.88 30.22 -11.70
CA ALA A 718 21.59 29.50 -12.75
C ALA A 718 22.08 30.46 -13.84
N PHE A 719 21.25 31.43 -14.24
CA PHE A 719 21.66 32.47 -15.18
C PHE A 719 22.83 33.29 -14.64
N VAL A 720 22.78 33.74 -13.38
CA VAL A 720 23.86 34.51 -12.75
C VAL A 720 25.15 33.69 -12.65
N PHE A 721 25.11 32.48 -12.12
CA PHE A 721 26.32 31.67 -11.93
C PHE A 721 26.94 31.20 -13.24
N MET A 722 26.14 30.99 -14.29
CA MET A 722 26.65 30.52 -15.58
C MET A 722 27.01 31.65 -16.55
N ARG A 723 26.30 32.79 -16.55
CA ARG A 723 26.57 33.91 -17.47
C ARG A 723 27.41 35.01 -16.86
N VAL A 724 27.24 35.32 -15.57
CA VAL A 724 27.92 36.44 -14.90
C VAL A 724 29.24 35.99 -14.25
N PHE A 725 29.24 34.84 -13.57
CA PHE A 725 30.42 34.30 -12.86
C PHE A 725 31.18 33.17 -13.61
N PRO A 726 30.90 32.96 -14.90
CA PRO A 726 31.09 31.71 -15.66
C PRO A 726 31.59 30.46 -14.89
N LEU A 727 30.86 30.02 -13.86
CA LEU A 727 31.24 28.88 -13.01
C LEU A 727 30.97 27.50 -13.66
N GLY A 728 30.51 27.49 -14.91
CA GLY A 728 30.19 26.29 -15.66
C GLY A 728 29.22 25.34 -14.93
N ALA A 729 29.50 24.03 -14.96
CA ALA A 729 28.69 23.01 -14.28
C ALA A 729 28.67 23.14 -12.75
N GLN A 730 29.68 23.75 -12.12
CA GLN A 730 29.68 24.03 -10.68
C GLN A 730 28.62 25.07 -10.33
N GLY A 731 28.45 26.09 -11.18
CA GLY A 731 27.38 27.09 -11.06
C GLY A 731 25.98 26.48 -11.04
N LEU A 732 25.79 25.37 -11.78
CA LEU A 732 24.52 24.65 -11.82
C LEU A 732 24.23 23.89 -10.51
N VAL A 733 25.27 23.34 -9.87
CA VAL A 733 25.16 22.73 -8.53
C VAL A 733 24.82 23.80 -7.50
N LEU A 734 25.48 24.97 -7.54
CA LEU A 734 25.20 26.09 -6.65
C LEU A 734 23.78 26.64 -6.82
N ALA A 735 23.29 26.75 -8.06
CA ALA A 735 21.91 27.14 -8.32
C ALA A 735 20.91 26.14 -7.70
N ASN A 736 21.19 24.84 -7.79
CA ASN A 736 20.37 23.81 -7.14
C ASN A 736 20.45 23.86 -5.61
N ILE A 737 21.60 24.23 -5.03
CA ILE A 737 21.69 24.51 -3.59
C ILE A 737 20.74 25.64 -3.20
N ILE A 738 20.67 26.73 -3.98
CA ILE A 738 19.72 27.83 -3.72
C ILE A 738 18.27 27.34 -3.81
N ASN A 739 17.93 26.57 -4.85
CA ASN A 739 16.60 25.98 -5.00
C ASN A 739 16.21 25.13 -3.77
N MET A 740 17.08 24.21 -3.34
CA MET A 740 16.82 23.38 -2.17
C MET A 740 16.81 24.18 -0.87
N LEU A 741 17.63 25.23 -0.74
CA LEU A 741 17.59 26.14 0.40
C LEU A 741 16.23 26.85 0.50
N CYS A 742 15.71 27.39 -0.60
CA CYS A 742 14.38 28.00 -0.64
C CYS A 742 13.30 27.00 -0.19
N ARG A 743 13.37 25.76 -0.69
CA ARG A 743 12.46 24.67 -0.28
C ARG A 743 12.56 24.37 1.21
N VAL A 744 13.77 24.20 1.75
CA VAL A 744 13.99 23.91 3.17
C VAL A 744 13.49 25.06 4.07
N ILE A 745 13.69 26.32 3.67
CA ILE A 745 13.17 27.49 4.40
C ILE A 745 11.65 27.45 4.45
N TRP A 746 11.00 27.23 3.31
CA TRP A 746 9.54 27.15 3.23
C TRP A 746 8.99 25.98 4.05
N SER A 747 9.58 24.80 3.89
CA SER A 747 9.19 23.60 4.63
C SER A 747 9.38 23.78 6.14
N SER A 748 10.47 24.42 6.56
CA SER A 748 10.72 24.76 7.96
C SER A 748 9.68 25.76 8.50
N ALA A 749 9.27 26.74 7.70
CA ALA A 749 8.22 27.69 8.06
C ALA A 749 6.86 27.00 8.20
N PHE A 750 6.53 26.08 7.30
CA PHE A 750 5.32 25.26 7.36
C PHE A 750 5.31 24.39 8.63
N ILE A 751 6.39 23.65 8.89
CA ILE A 751 6.51 22.79 10.07
C ILE A 751 6.38 23.60 11.37
N LYS A 752 7.05 24.77 11.46
CA LYS A 752 6.90 25.67 12.61
C LYS A 752 5.46 26.15 12.77
N ALA A 753 4.77 26.48 11.68
CA ALA A 753 3.38 26.89 11.71
C ALA A 753 2.44 25.75 12.15
N TYR A 754 2.68 24.53 11.67
CA TYR A 754 1.94 23.33 12.05
C TYR A 754 2.04 23.05 13.55
N PHE A 755 3.26 22.97 14.09
CA PHE A 755 3.43 22.74 15.52
C PHE A 755 2.89 23.88 16.37
N ARG A 756 2.97 25.14 15.90
CA ARG A 756 2.35 26.29 16.57
C ARG A 756 0.83 26.18 16.62
N ARG A 757 0.17 25.71 15.55
CA ARG A 757 -1.27 25.42 15.54
C ARG A 757 -1.62 24.36 16.58
N ASN A 758 -0.76 23.35 16.74
CA ASN A 758 -0.92 22.27 17.73
C ASN A 758 -0.26 22.60 19.10
N ARG A 759 -0.15 23.89 19.44
CA ARG A 759 0.36 24.42 20.73
C ARG A 759 1.75 23.89 21.15
N CYS A 760 2.56 23.44 20.20
CA CYS A 760 3.93 22.99 20.40
C CYS A 760 4.93 23.99 19.80
N ARG A 761 5.88 24.51 20.60
CA ARG A 761 7.03 25.23 20.04
C ARG A 761 8.09 24.26 19.55
N VAL A 762 8.48 24.39 18.29
CA VAL A 762 9.59 23.63 17.69
C VAL A 762 10.67 24.57 17.23
N THR A 763 11.85 24.43 17.85
CA THR A 763 13.10 24.96 17.34
C THR A 763 13.66 23.95 16.36
N LEU A 764 13.38 24.17 15.07
CA LEU A 764 14.22 23.63 14.01
C LEU A 764 15.48 24.49 14.05
N HIS A 765 16.50 24.06 14.80
CA HIS A 765 17.86 24.47 14.47
C HIS A 765 18.11 23.86 13.11
N ALA A 766 17.75 24.60 12.05
CA ALA A 766 18.27 24.30 10.74
C ALA A 766 19.80 24.30 10.92
N GLY A 767 20.45 23.16 10.68
CA GLY A 767 21.86 22.90 11.00
C GLY A 767 22.88 23.82 10.31
N PHE A 768 22.44 24.96 9.79
CA PHE A 768 23.27 26.00 9.17
C PHE A 768 24.36 26.52 10.11
N HIS A 769 24.10 26.63 11.41
CA HIS A 769 25.15 27.03 12.36
C HIS A 769 26.25 25.98 12.57
N ALA A 770 25.96 24.69 12.31
CA ALA A 770 26.95 23.62 12.43
C ALA A 770 27.81 23.44 11.16
N LEU A 771 27.38 24.00 10.02
CA LEU A 771 28.13 23.98 8.76
C LEU A 771 28.98 25.25 8.55
N ALA A 772 28.68 26.34 9.27
CA ALA A 772 29.45 27.58 9.25
C ALA A 772 30.96 27.44 9.55
N PRO A 773 31.44 26.49 10.40
CA PRO A 773 32.87 26.31 10.63
C PRO A 773 33.63 25.67 9.46
N PHE A 774 32.93 25.00 8.52
CA PHE A 774 33.54 24.30 7.38
C PHE A 774 33.56 25.15 6.10
N ALA A 775 33.03 26.38 6.16
CA ALA A 775 33.04 27.36 5.07
C ALA A 775 34.15 28.41 5.21
N ARG A 776 35.11 28.19 6.11
CA ARG A 776 36.32 29.02 6.27
C ARG A 776 37.55 28.30 5.76
#